data_AF-A0A2G6QDP9-F1
#
_entry.id   AF-A0A2G6QDP9-F1
#
_cell.length_a   1.000
_cell.length_b   1.000
_cell.length_c   1.000
_cell.angle_alpha   90.00
_cell.angle_beta   90.00
_cell.angle_gamma   90.00
#
_symmetry.space_group_name_H-M   'P 1'
#
loop_
_entity.id
_entity.type
_entity.pdbx_description
1 polymer ?
#
loop_
_entity_poly.entity_id
_entity_poly.type
_entity_poly.pdbx_seq_one_letter_code
_entity_poly.pdbx_strand_id
1 'polypeptide(L)'
;MSYIKEKKQPDDSAELYLETKKQLYEQLTYDVAEEIESFVERVGEAFFKKIHNRIEKRNEMLEEEVSKPLQNPDNKEGYSQCITRFFQLTQIGEIRDELKEILSFPYLGKVYYEFLEEISKNQHGHLFKKLYFSGNIFEDLKKKMNLSMDTTIKNFQNYYEAYAQYTELLRDIQSRLSGKKLVQLVSQITASLVVGFGGSLLVKGLAKLLDPDALKIVNAQENVRQMWEKYNEQLQIDLEQLKTHYKYVQLSLYGGAFVTVNKQLKKSGIEFQKLYLQDNVYKLQLIKGEQGQVGTWAKETISHIQLLLKKKEINQAIKISNQFYQHVSEYPVMERTIIKNGKSIKYYANLLKFAALMCKSLELYEKEKDTFITFTAELFKQLPMVVHDHDLRNLGLMTKTEFIMKFVHHSLKENQKLNLILDYEMRMMKRKDEHDLYPGEELKEFSSSQYLAILLSRFMKSKRHEINSFYRISKYEEVPFAVMVSLKREYKETQGWDAFYKYLFACTTNERLSNTFDKVKGVIKVIKKDKRIYIPLSMVTLMLFGISGMYLMKEDNNSAWHGEKIVWRSSGEQSAAQENTTRAKEPEADESIPSISVNDSAGSSYNFKVKTKKEIKQVLETALMEGNLGPFGLSVIGQETVEVTKEFGAPDAQQEAGCTACDAPTTVVYGDYNLDMFPSKVKRIWLHMNIPINELKSWLGEPDGVEEGMDSDALVYRKEGYAIYFSFSDGFVKRVDMYQSE
;
A
#
# COMPACT_ATOMS: atom_id res chain seq x y z
N MET A 1 22.69 19.06 18.96
CA MET A 1 22.78 20.54 19.07
C MET A 1 21.48 21.11 18.54
N SER A 2 20.81 21.89 19.37
CA SER A 2 19.40 22.26 19.28
C SER A 2 18.98 22.86 17.92
N TYR A 3 18.00 22.24 17.26
CA TYR A 3 17.22 22.85 16.17
C TYR A 3 16.25 23.93 16.67
N ILE A 4 16.08 24.00 17.99
CA ILE A 4 15.31 25.03 18.66
C ILE A 4 16.24 26.23 18.78
N LYS A 5 16.03 27.24 17.93
CA LYS A 5 16.61 28.56 18.17
C LYS A 5 16.07 29.03 19.52
N GLU A 6 16.93 29.09 20.53
CA GLU A 6 16.65 29.83 21.76
C GLU A 6 16.68 31.34 21.43
N LYS A 7 15.61 31.84 20.79
CA LYS A 7 15.37 33.27 20.72
C LYS A 7 14.63 33.71 21.99
N LYS A 8 15.04 34.87 22.51
CA LYS A 8 14.62 35.45 23.81
C LYS A 8 13.28 36.21 23.78
N GLN A 9 12.52 36.15 22.69
CA GLN A 9 11.21 36.80 22.55
C GLN A 9 10.12 35.77 22.22
N PRO A 10 8.85 36.03 22.59
CA PRO A 10 7.74 35.17 22.22
C PRO A 10 7.44 35.40 20.74
N ASP A 11 8.19 34.73 19.86
CA ASP A 11 7.90 34.73 18.43
C ASP A 11 6.54 34.05 18.22
N ASP A 12 5.76 34.61 17.30
CA ASP A 12 4.48 34.04 16.87
C ASP A 12 4.68 32.55 16.51
N SER A 13 3.92 31.67 17.17
CA SER A 13 4.01 30.22 16.95
C SER A 13 3.82 29.83 15.49
N ALA A 14 3.04 30.60 14.73
CA ALA A 14 2.85 30.40 13.30
C ALA A 14 4.12 30.75 12.50
N GLU A 15 4.81 31.84 12.86
CA GLU A 15 6.06 32.23 12.22
C GLU A 15 7.17 31.19 12.50
N LEU A 16 7.29 30.73 13.75
CA LEU A 16 8.24 29.68 14.13
C LEU A 16 7.97 28.37 13.39
N TYR A 17 6.70 27.98 13.23
CA TYR A 17 6.31 26.81 12.47
C TYR A 17 6.73 26.94 11.00
N LEU A 18 6.38 28.06 10.35
CA LEU A 18 6.71 28.32 8.94
C LEU A 18 8.22 28.40 8.70
N GLU A 19 8.98 29.05 9.60
CA GLU A 19 10.45 29.13 9.50
C GLU A 19 11.07 27.72 9.60
N THR A 20 10.58 26.90 10.52
CA THR A 20 11.09 25.53 10.72
C THR A 20 10.74 24.64 9.53
N LYS A 21 9.51 24.75 9.01
CA LYS A 21 9.09 24.07 7.79
C LYS A 21 9.99 24.45 6.62
N LYS A 22 10.24 25.74 6.40
CA LYS A 22 11.15 26.21 5.34
C LYS A 22 12.55 25.59 5.48
N GLN A 23 13.13 25.61 6.67
CA GLN A 23 14.44 25.02 6.93
C GLN A 23 14.48 23.50 6.68
N LEU A 24 13.37 22.80 6.89
CA LEU A 24 13.23 21.38 6.61
C LEU A 24 13.37 21.10 5.11
N TYR A 25 12.59 21.82 4.30
CA TYR A 25 12.59 21.70 2.83
C TYR A 25 13.91 22.17 2.18
N GLU A 26 14.66 23.06 2.84
CA GLU A 26 15.99 23.47 2.37
C GLU A 26 17.08 22.42 2.63
N GLN A 27 16.90 21.54 3.62
CA GLN A 27 17.97 20.64 4.10
C GLN A 27 17.72 19.15 3.79
N LEU A 28 16.47 18.78 3.51
CA LEU A 28 16.05 17.44 3.13
C LEU A 28 15.54 17.43 1.68
N THR A 29 15.36 16.24 1.11
CA THR A 29 14.65 16.10 -0.16
C THR A 29 13.16 16.41 0.05
N TYR A 30 12.47 16.79 -1.03
CA TYR A 30 11.05 17.17 -0.98
C TYR A 30 10.19 16.08 -0.32
N ASP A 31 10.28 14.84 -0.81
CA ASP A 31 9.50 13.69 -0.29
C ASP A 31 9.72 13.44 1.21
N VAL A 32 10.96 13.61 1.67
CA VAL A 32 11.34 13.41 3.08
C VAL A 32 10.77 14.53 3.94
N ALA A 33 10.85 15.78 3.47
CA ALA A 33 10.29 16.93 4.18
C ALA A 33 8.75 16.85 4.24
N GLU A 34 8.10 16.48 3.13
CA GLU A 34 6.64 16.33 3.03
C GLU A 34 6.09 15.23 3.96
N GLU A 35 6.75 14.07 4.04
CA GLU A 35 6.34 13.00 4.95
C GLU A 35 6.46 13.42 6.42
N ILE A 36 7.53 14.13 6.80
CA ILE A 36 7.67 14.64 8.18
C ILE A 36 6.56 15.65 8.50
N GLU A 37 6.27 16.57 7.58
CA GLU A 37 5.18 17.54 7.76
C GLU A 37 3.84 16.83 7.91
N SER A 38 3.53 15.90 7.01
CA SER A 38 2.27 15.15 7.01
C SER A 38 2.11 14.29 8.26
N PHE A 39 3.20 13.68 8.74
CA PHE A 39 3.21 12.98 10.01
C PHE A 39 2.88 13.91 11.18
N VAL A 40 3.53 15.08 11.25
CA VAL A 40 3.30 16.07 12.31
C VAL A 40 1.88 16.63 12.27
N GLU A 41 1.37 16.95 11.08
CA GLU A 41 -0.01 17.41 10.88
C GLU A 41 -1.01 16.40 11.41
N ARG A 42 -0.87 15.13 11.01
CA ARG A 42 -1.75 14.05 11.45
C ARG A 42 -1.70 13.79 12.95
N VAL A 43 -0.51 13.76 13.54
CA VAL A 43 -0.34 13.57 15.00
C VAL A 43 -0.92 14.74 15.78
N GLY A 44 -0.72 15.97 15.28
CA GLY A 44 -1.33 17.19 15.83
C GLY A 44 -2.85 17.13 15.77
N GLU A 45 -3.41 16.84 14.60
CA GLU A 45 -4.86 16.79 14.38
C GLU A 45 -5.52 15.72 15.26
N ALA A 46 -4.94 14.52 15.33
CA ALA A 46 -5.48 13.44 16.16
C ALA A 46 -5.51 13.79 17.66
N PHE A 47 -4.53 14.55 18.16
CA PHE A 47 -4.48 15.00 19.54
C PHE A 47 -5.55 16.06 19.81
N PHE A 48 -5.60 17.11 18.98
CA PHE A 48 -6.52 18.24 19.19
C PHE A 48 -7.97 17.92 18.85
N LYS A 49 -8.25 16.98 17.93
CA LYS A 49 -9.61 16.53 17.62
C LYS A 49 -10.33 15.96 18.85
N LYS A 50 -9.63 15.25 19.73
CA LYS A 50 -10.21 14.72 20.98
C LYS A 50 -10.62 15.85 21.93
N ILE A 51 -9.80 16.89 22.01
CA ILE A 51 -10.05 18.09 22.82
C ILE A 51 -11.24 18.87 22.24
N HIS A 52 -11.21 19.16 20.94
CA HIS A 52 -12.28 19.87 20.23
C HIS A 52 -13.62 19.16 20.37
N ASN A 53 -13.69 17.86 20.07
CA ASN A 53 -14.93 17.08 20.18
C ASN A 53 -15.58 17.19 21.58
N ARG A 54 -14.77 17.26 22.65
CA ARG A 54 -15.27 17.38 24.02
C ARG A 54 -15.83 18.78 24.29
N ILE A 55 -15.12 19.81 23.84
CA ILE A 55 -15.49 21.21 24.04
C ILE A 55 -16.69 21.59 23.16
N GLU A 56 -16.67 21.22 21.89
CA GLU A 56 -17.77 21.44 20.94
C GLU A 56 -19.05 20.79 21.44
N LYS A 57 -18.99 19.53 21.89
CA LYS A 57 -20.17 18.86 22.46
C LYS A 57 -20.78 19.64 23.62
N ARG A 58 -19.96 20.19 24.54
CA ARG A 58 -20.47 21.04 25.64
C ARG A 58 -21.06 22.34 25.09
N ASN A 59 -20.39 22.97 24.13
CA ASN A 59 -20.83 24.24 23.56
C ASN A 59 -22.13 24.10 22.75
N GLU A 60 -22.31 23.01 22.01
CA GLU A 60 -23.57 22.64 21.36
C GLU A 60 -24.68 22.45 22.40
N MET A 61 -24.42 21.72 23.50
CA MET A 61 -25.40 21.56 24.58
C MET A 61 -25.75 22.89 25.25
N LEU A 62 -24.77 23.78 25.45
CA LEU A 62 -25.01 25.13 25.95
C LEU A 62 -25.85 25.94 24.96
N GLU A 63 -25.58 25.84 23.67
CA GLU A 63 -26.34 26.60 22.66
C GLU A 63 -27.79 26.11 22.55
N GLU A 64 -27.99 24.80 22.41
CA GLU A 64 -29.32 24.21 22.19
C GLU A 64 -30.17 24.13 23.47
N GLU A 65 -29.56 23.84 24.62
CA GLU A 65 -30.31 23.60 25.87
C GLU A 65 -30.34 24.82 26.80
N VAL A 66 -29.52 25.85 26.55
CA VAL A 66 -29.42 27.05 27.40
C VAL A 66 -29.62 28.32 26.58
N SER A 67 -28.75 28.64 25.60
CA SER A 67 -28.79 29.92 24.87
C SER A 67 -30.09 30.11 24.10
N LYS A 68 -30.48 29.17 23.23
CA LYS A 68 -31.71 29.28 22.41
C LYS A 68 -32.98 29.30 23.25
N PRO A 69 -33.18 28.41 24.25
CA PRO A 69 -34.36 28.46 25.10
C PRO A 69 -34.42 29.72 25.98
N LEU A 70 -33.28 30.29 26.37
CA LEU A 70 -33.24 31.58 27.10
C LEU A 70 -33.66 32.78 26.23
N GLN A 71 -33.57 32.69 24.90
CA GLN A 71 -34.04 33.77 24.01
C GLN A 71 -35.57 33.87 23.99
N ASN A 72 -36.30 32.77 24.18
CA ASN A 72 -37.76 32.72 24.27
C ASN A 72 -38.21 31.71 25.34
N PRO A 73 -38.13 32.05 26.65
CA PRO A 73 -38.50 31.12 27.70
C PRO A 73 -40.03 30.93 27.73
N ASP A 74 -40.50 29.70 27.51
CA ASP A 74 -41.93 29.36 27.47
C ASP A 74 -42.68 29.71 28.77
N ASN A 75 -42.00 29.60 29.92
CA ASN A 75 -42.54 29.91 31.25
C ASN A 75 -41.41 30.05 32.30
N LYS A 76 -41.79 30.33 33.56
CA LYS A 76 -40.86 30.47 34.71
C LYS A 76 -40.04 29.21 34.99
N GLU A 77 -40.63 28.05 34.75
CA GLU A 77 -39.98 26.75 34.97
C GLU A 77 -38.89 26.50 33.92
N GLY A 78 -39.16 26.85 32.66
CA GLY A 78 -38.19 26.81 31.56
C GLY A 78 -36.96 27.70 31.84
N TYR A 79 -37.15 28.92 32.33
CA TYR A 79 -36.02 29.79 32.72
C TYR A 79 -35.15 29.16 33.83
N SER A 80 -35.80 28.62 34.87
CA SER A 80 -35.09 27.97 35.99
C SER A 80 -34.32 26.72 35.53
N GLN A 81 -34.90 25.96 34.59
CA GLN A 81 -34.24 24.80 33.99
C GLN A 81 -33.02 25.20 33.17
N CYS A 82 -33.10 26.26 32.37
CA CYS A 82 -31.97 26.78 31.59
C CYS A 82 -30.79 27.23 32.48
N ILE A 83 -31.07 28.00 33.53
CA ILE A 83 -30.03 28.45 34.47
C ILE A 83 -29.42 27.26 35.21
N THR A 84 -30.24 26.31 35.67
CA THR A 84 -29.73 25.08 36.31
C THR A 84 -28.83 24.30 35.34
N ARG A 85 -29.26 24.18 34.09
CA ARG A 85 -28.53 23.48 33.04
C ARG A 85 -27.21 24.16 32.69
N PHE A 86 -27.17 25.49 32.64
CA PHE A 86 -25.94 26.26 32.50
C PHE A 86 -24.91 25.91 33.58
N PHE A 87 -25.30 25.94 34.85
CA PHE A 87 -24.40 25.63 35.97
C PHE A 87 -23.96 24.15 36.00
N GLN A 88 -24.79 23.23 35.50
CA GLN A 88 -24.40 21.81 35.32
C GLN A 88 -23.34 21.65 34.22
N LEU A 89 -23.56 22.29 33.06
CA LEU A 89 -22.68 22.14 31.90
C LEU A 89 -21.35 22.92 32.04
N THR A 90 -21.30 23.91 32.94
CA THR A 90 -20.12 24.75 33.18
C THR A 90 -19.44 24.47 34.53
N GLN A 91 -19.70 23.31 35.15
CA GLN A 91 -19.19 23.02 36.48
C GLN A 91 -17.66 23.17 36.59
N ILE A 92 -17.20 24.04 37.51
CA ILE A 92 -15.77 24.37 37.71
C ILE A 92 -14.87 23.13 37.75
N GLY A 93 -15.27 22.10 38.49
CA GLY A 93 -14.45 20.90 38.69
C GLY A 93 -14.11 20.23 37.36
N GLU A 94 -15.11 20.08 36.50
CA GLU A 94 -14.96 19.47 35.17
C GLU A 94 -14.15 20.36 34.24
N ILE A 95 -14.41 21.68 34.23
CA ILE A 95 -13.67 22.64 33.40
C ILE A 95 -12.20 22.72 33.81
N ARG A 96 -11.90 22.69 35.11
CA ARG A 96 -10.53 22.66 35.63
C ARG A 96 -9.80 21.40 35.19
N ASP A 97 -10.47 20.25 35.29
CA ASP A 97 -9.84 18.97 34.98
C ASP A 97 -9.64 18.82 33.45
N GLU A 98 -10.57 19.35 32.63
CA GLU A 98 -10.38 19.52 31.19
C GLU A 98 -9.19 20.43 30.85
N LEU A 99 -9.10 21.61 31.47
CA LEU A 99 -7.98 22.54 31.25
C LEU A 99 -6.63 21.91 31.65
N LYS A 100 -6.60 21.13 32.74
CA LYS A 100 -5.40 20.37 33.12
C LYS A 100 -5.02 19.32 32.08
N GLU A 101 -6.00 18.61 31.54
CA GLU A 101 -5.77 17.59 30.50
C GLU A 101 -5.15 18.23 29.25
N ILE A 102 -5.71 19.35 28.78
CA ILE A 102 -5.21 20.14 27.63
C ILE A 102 -3.73 20.54 27.83
N LEU A 103 -3.34 20.93 29.04
CA LEU A 103 -2.00 21.45 29.35
C LEU A 103 -0.97 20.38 29.75
N SER A 104 -1.37 19.12 29.84
CA SER A 104 -0.56 18.06 30.49
C SER A 104 0.53 17.45 29.59
N PHE A 105 0.27 17.31 28.29
CA PHE A 105 1.17 16.69 27.29
C PHE A 105 2.00 15.48 27.80
N PRO A 106 1.39 14.48 28.44
CA PRO A 106 2.11 13.49 29.25
C PRO A 106 3.03 12.58 28.42
N TYR A 107 2.75 12.44 27.12
CA TYR A 107 3.44 11.51 26.24
C TYR A 107 4.51 12.14 25.34
N LEU A 108 4.70 13.47 25.38
CA LEU A 108 5.59 14.17 24.44
C LEU A 108 7.02 13.58 24.40
N GLY A 109 7.64 13.42 25.58
CA GLY A 109 9.00 12.86 25.66
C GLY A 109 9.06 11.35 25.46
N LYS A 110 8.09 10.63 26.02
CA LYS A 110 8.01 9.17 25.91
C LYS A 110 7.89 8.73 24.45
N VAL A 111 6.94 9.30 23.71
CA VAL A 111 6.68 8.97 22.29
C VAL A 111 7.88 9.32 21.42
N TYR A 112 8.55 10.45 21.67
CA TYR A 112 9.76 10.80 20.93
C TYR A 112 10.89 9.79 21.16
N TYR A 113 11.08 9.31 22.39
CA TYR A 113 12.11 8.32 22.68
C TYR A 113 11.78 6.92 22.16
N GLU A 114 10.50 6.51 22.20
CA GLU A 114 10.03 5.28 21.54
C GLU A 114 10.29 5.35 20.03
N PHE A 115 9.99 6.49 19.39
CA PHE A 115 10.35 6.74 18.00
C PHE A 115 11.86 6.57 17.75
N LEU A 116 12.72 7.19 18.56
CA LEU A 116 14.18 7.07 18.40
C LEU A 116 14.65 5.62 18.55
N GLU A 117 14.05 4.85 19.45
CA GLU A 117 14.37 3.45 19.66
C GLU A 117 14.00 2.59 18.43
N GLU A 118 12.76 2.73 17.95
CA GLU A 118 12.27 1.99 16.78
C GLU A 118 13.03 2.35 15.50
N ILE A 119 13.17 3.65 15.20
CA ILE A 119 13.84 4.07 13.97
C ILE A 119 15.32 3.69 13.98
N SER A 120 15.95 3.55 15.16
CA SER A 120 17.35 3.15 15.28
C SER A 120 17.65 1.71 14.85
N LYS A 121 16.62 0.88 14.62
CA LYS A 121 16.75 -0.50 14.12
C LYS A 121 17.06 -0.55 12.61
N ASN A 122 16.85 0.54 11.89
CA ASN A 122 17.12 0.65 10.45
C ASN A 122 18.62 0.78 10.13
N GLN A 123 18.97 0.71 8.83
CA GLN A 123 20.34 0.87 8.35
C GLN A 123 20.90 2.26 8.69
N HIS A 124 22.08 2.34 9.32
CA HIS A 124 22.64 3.58 9.91
C HIS A 124 21.81 4.15 11.08
N GLY A 125 20.88 3.39 11.66
CA GLY A 125 20.00 3.83 12.74
C GLY A 125 20.73 4.18 14.05
N HIS A 126 21.96 3.71 14.24
CA HIS A 126 22.83 4.11 15.36
C HIS A 126 23.08 5.63 15.45
N LEU A 127 22.88 6.38 14.35
CA LEU A 127 22.99 7.84 14.35
C LEU A 127 21.85 8.50 15.15
N PHE A 128 20.66 7.91 15.17
CA PHE A 128 19.51 8.38 15.96
C PHE A 128 19.70 8.17 17.46
N LYS A 129 20.43 7.13 17.88
CA LYS A 129 20.74 6.87 19.29
C LYS A 129 21.55 7.97 19.98
N LYS A 130 22.14 8.90 19.20
CA LYS A 130 22.86 10.07 19.74
C LYS A 130 21.95 11.26 20.02
N LEU A 131 20.65 11.15 19.74
CA LEU A 131 19.68 12.25 19.82
C LEU A 131 18.83 12.21 21.09
N TYR A 132 19.11 11.32 22.03
CA TYR A 132 18.48 11.39 23.35
C TYR A 132 18.88 12.68 24.07
N PHE A 133 17.88 13.44 24.47
CA PHE A 133 18.06 14.65 25.27
C PHE A 133 18.45 14.31 26.72
N SER A 134 19.37 15.09 27.29
CA SER A 134 19.68 15.05 28.73
C SER A 134 18.95 16.18 29.46
N GLY A 135 18.47 15.94 30.69
CA GLY A 135 17.83 16.97 31.53
C GLY A 135 16.33 17.18 31.22
N ASN A 136 15.80 18.33 31.62
CA ASN A 136 14.35 18.61 31.66
C ASN A 136 13.78 19.25 30.38
N ILE A 137 14.36 18.97 29.21
CA ILE A 137 13.99 19.63 27.95
C ILE A 137 12.50 19.54 27.64
N PHE A 138 11.88 18.37 27.83
CA PHE A 138 10.44 18.22 27.58
C PHE A 138 9.57 19.01 28.54
N GLU A 139 9.99 19.19 29.80
CA GLU A 139 9.26 20.03 30.75
C GLU A 139 9.37 21.51 30.38
N ASP A 140 10.52 21.95 29.86
CA ASP A 140 10.68 23.33 29.38
C ASP A 140 9.88 23.59 28.09
N LEU A 141 9.79 22.59 27.19
CA LEU A 141 8.91 22.66 26.01
C LEU A 141 7.44 22.73 26.40
N LYS A 142 7.00 21.92 27.36
CA LYS A 142 5.62 21.98 27.90
C LYS A 142 5.31 23.35 28.49
N LYS A 143 6.21 23.90 29.31
CA LYS A 143 6.03 25.25 29.88
C LYS A 143 5.88 26.30 28.79
N LYS A 144 6.73 26.25 27.75
CA LYS A 144 6.65 27.19 26.62
C LYS A 144 5.34 27.05 25.83
N MET A 145 4.88 25.83 25.56
CA MET A 145 3.58 25.59 24.93
C MET A 145 2.44 26.15 25.79
N ASN A 146 2.49 25.94 27.11
CA ASN A 146 1.45 26.40 28.02
C ASN A 146 1.33 27.93 28.11
N LEU A 147 2.38 28.70 27.74
CA LEU A 147 2.30 30.17 27.65
C LEU A 147 1.26 30.62 26.61
N SER A 148 0.99 29.82 25.59
CA SER A 148 -0.09 30.09 24.61
C SER A 148 -1.48 30.08 25.24
N MET A 149 -1.63 29.64 26.49
CA MET A 149 -2.89 29.52 27.22
C MET A 149 -3.00 30.48 28.41
N ASP A 150 -2.04 31.39 28.61
CA ASP A 150 -1.98 32.27 29.79
C ASP A 150 -3.26 33.13 29.93
N THR A 151 -3.78 33.64 28.81
CA THR A 151 -5.01 34.45 28.80
C THR A 151 -6.23 33.60 29.17
N THR A 152 -6.36 32.41 28.58
CA THR A 152 -7.39 31.43 28.97
C THR A 152 -7.32 31.05 30.45
N ILE A 153 -6.13 30.79 30.99
CA ILE A 153 -5.92 30.47 32.40
C ILE A 153 -6.37 31.64 33.29
N LYS A 154 -6.03 32.87 32.92
CA LYS A 154 -6.47 34.07 33.64
C LYS A 154 -7.99 34.26 33.58
N ASN A 155 -8.61 34.05 32.42
CA ASN A 155 -10.07 34.13 32.27
C ASN A 155 -10.78 33.01 33.05
N PHE A 156 -10.20 31.81 33.11
CA PHE A 156 -10.69 30.74 33.96
C PHE A 156 -10.62 31.10 35.45
N GLN A 157 -9.55 31.77 35.91
CA GLN A 157 -9.46 32.27 37.29
C GLN A 157 -10.55 33.30 37.59
N ASN A 158 -10.81 34.24 36.68
CA ASN A 158 -11.91 35.20 36.84
C ASN A 158 -13.28 34.51 36.90
N TYR A 159 -13.49 33.49 36.06
CA TYR A 159 -14.70 32.67 36.08
C TYR A 159 -14.85 31.89 37.40
N TYR A 160 -13.78 31.27 37.87
CA TYR A 160 -13.71 30.58 39.16
C TYR A 160 -14.08 31.50 40.32
N GLU A 161 -13.52 32.71 40.35
CA GLU A 161 -13.81 33.73 41.37
C GLU A 161 -15.28 34.19 41.32
N ALA A 162 -15.81 34.47 40.13
CA ALA A 162 -17.21 34.88 39.96
C ALA A 162 -18.18 33.79 40.45
N TYR A 163 -17.89 32.52 40.14
CA TYR A 163 -18.70 31.39 40.58
C TYR A 163 -18.59 31.18 42.10
N ALA A 164 -17.38 31.31 42.68
CA ALA A 164 -17.19 31.22 44.13
C ALA A 164 -18.03 32.29 44.86
N GLN A 165 -17.98 33.54 44.40
CA GLN A 165 -18.80 34.63 44.94
C GLN A 165 -20.31 34.34 44.83
N TYR A 166 -20.75 33.78 43.70
CA TYR A 166 -22.14 33.36 43.52
C TYR A 166 -22.55 32.26 44.51
N THR A 167 -21.72 31.23 44.69
CA THR A 167 -22.02 30.16 45.65
C THR A 167 -22.02 30.63 47.10
N GLU A 168 -21.13 31.55 47.45
CA GLU A 168 -21.08 32.14 48.79
C GLU A 168 -22.32 32.99 49.06
N LEU A 169 -22.74 33.82 48.08
CA LEU A 169 -23.97 34.59 48.14
C LEU A 169 -25.19 33.69 48.36
N LEU A 170 -25.30 32.59 47.61
CA LEU A 170 -26.41 31.63 47.78
C LEU A 170 -26.39 30.99 49.17
N ARG A 171 -25.21 30.62 49.68
CA ARG A 171 -25.07 30.03 51.02
C ARG A 171 -25.45 31.01 52.12
N ASP A 172 -25.02 32.27 51.99
CA ASP A 172 -25.35 33.34 52.92
C ASP A 172 -26.88 33.60 52.95
N ILE A 173 -27.50 33.74 51.77
CA ILE A 173 -28.96 33.90 51.65
C ILE A 173 -29.71 32.68 52.21
N GLN A 174 -29.24 31.46 51.95
CA GLN A 174 -29.81 30.23 52.50
C GLN A 174 -29.70 30.13 54.02
N SER A 175 -28.61 30.65 54.60
CA SER A 175 -28.44 30.70 56.06
C SER A 175 -29.35 31.75 56.74
N ARG A 176 -29.74 32.80 56.00
CA ARG A 176 -30.58 33.90 56.48
C ARG A 176 -32.09 33.68 56.27
N LEU A 177 -32.48 32.89 55.26
CA LEU A 177 -33.89 32.70 54.88
C LEU A 177 -34.41 31.29 55.17
N SER A 178 -35.59 31.20 55.79
CA SER A 178 -36.34 29.93 55.90
C SER A 178 -36.72 29.40 54.51
N GLY A 179 -36.77 28.08 54.31
CA GLY A 179 -36.99 27.45 52.99
C GLY A 179 -38.18 28.00 52.17
N LYS A 180 -39.31 28.37 52.81
CA LYS A 180 -40.45 29.00 52.12
C LYS A 180 -40.14 30.40 51.53
N LYS A 181 -39.33 31.21 52.23
CA LYS A 181 -38.92 32.55 51.76
C LYS A 181 -37.88 32.46 50.65
N LEU A 182 -37.02 31.45 50.68
CA LEU A 182 -36.07 31.18 49.61
C LEU A 182 -36.77 30.76 48.31
N VAL A 183 -37.81 29.92 48.40
CA VAL A 183 -38.68 29.58 47.24
C VAL A 183 -39.39 30.83 46.69
N GLN A 184 -39.85 31.74 47.56
CA GLN A 184 -40.44 33.01 47.12
C GLN A 184 -39.43 33.92 46.40
N LEU A 185 -38.21 34.05 46.93
CA LEU A 185 -37.11 34.79 46.31
C LEU A 185 -36.81 34.27 44.89
N VAL A 186 -36.69 32.94 44.74
CA VAL A 186 -36.48 32.28 43.44
C VAL A 186 -37.66 32.50 42.48
N SER A 187 -38.89 32.48 43.00
CA SER A 187 -40.10 32.75 42.21
C SER A 187 -40.21 34.20 41.73
N GLN A 188 -39.64 35.16 42.46
CA GLN A 188 -39.59 36.59 42.09
C GLN A 188 -38.54 36.85 41.03
N ILE A 189 -37.36 36.23 41.15
CA ILE A 189 -36.29 36.28 40.14
C ILE A 189 -36.84 35.79 38.80
N THR A 190 -37.41 34.58 38.77
CA THR A 190 -37.99 33.97 37.55
C THR A 190 -39.16 34.78 36.98
N ALA A 191 -40.03 35.37 37.82
CA ALA A 191 -41.14 36.19 37.35
C ALA A 191 -40.72 37.51 36.69
N SER A 192 -39.64 38.13 37.18
CA SER A 192 -39.16 39.42 36.68
C SER A 192 -38.44 39.31 35.33
N LEU A 193 -37.92 38.12 35.00
CA LEU A 193 -37.06 37.88 33.83
C LEU A 193 -37.78 37.26 32.62
N VAL A 194 -38.96 36.63 32.80
CA VAL A 194 -39.77 36.04 31.71
C VAL A 194 -40.46 37.11 30.83
N VAL A 195 -40.51 38.38 31.25
CA VAL A 195 -41.18 39.46 30.52
C VAL A 195 -40.18 40.30 29.71
N GLY A 196 -39.73 39.76 28.58
CA GLY A 196 -39.07 40.49 27.49
C GLY A 196 -37.57 40.21 27.33
N PHE A 197 -37.20 39.46 26.29
CA PHE A 197 -35.80 39.13 25.99
C PHE A 197 -35.45 39.46 24.52
N GLY A 198 -34.69 40.54 24.35
CA GLY A 198 -34.14 40.98 23.08
C GLY A 198 -32.91 41.84 23.34
N GLY A 199 -31.75 41.19 23.44
CA GLY A 199 -30.38 41.72 23.22
C GLY A 199 -29.83 42.88 24.05
N SER A 200 -30.63 43.66 24.78
CA SER A 200 -30.16 44.91 25.44
C SER A 200 -30.67 45.12 26.88
N LEU A 201 -31.22 44.09 27.51
CA LEU A 201 -32.35 44.27 28.43
C LEU A 201 -32.16 43.78 29.88
N LEU A 202 -30.94 43.58 30.39
CA LEU A 202 -30.76 43.45 31.85
C LEU A 202 -31.21 44.72 32.59
N VAL A 203 -30.95 45.90 32.03
CA VAL A 203 -31.25 47.20 32.66
C VAL A 203 -32.76 47.43 32.89
N LYS A 204 -33.65 46.84 32.07
CA LYS A 204 -35.11 47.05 32.18
C LYS A 204 -35.84 45.98 33.01
N GLY A 205 -35.31 44.76 33.11
CA GLY A 205 -35.87 43.68 33.96
C GLY A 205 -35.48 43.82 35.44
N LEU A 206 -34.24 44.24 35.71
CA LEU A 206 -33.70 44.45 37.06
C LEU A 206 -34.47 45.54 37.84
N ALA A 207 -35.03 46.54 37.14
CA ALA A 207 -35.78 47.65 37.74
C ALA A 207 -37.10 47.22 38.42
N LYS A 208 -37.60 46.00 38.17
CA LYS A 208 -38.84 45.45 38.76
C LYS A 208 -38.61 44.55 39.97
N LEU A 209 -37.35 44.29 40.35
CA LEU A 209 -37.01 43.50 41.53
C LEU A 209 -37.06 44.39 42.77
N LEU A 210 -38.08 44.18 43.61
CA LEU A 210 -38.24 44.90 44.89
C LEU A 210 -37.41 44.28 46.03
N ASP A 211 -36.88 43.07 45.85
CA ASP A 211 -36.07 42.36 46.84
C ASP A 211 -34.55 42.57 46.58
N PRO A 212 -33.80 43.17 47.53
CA PRO A 212 -32.37 43.42 47.39
C PRO A 212 -31.52 42.15 47.20
N ASP A 213 -31.91 41.02 47.78
CA ASP A 213 -31.17 39.76 47.66
C ASP A 213 -31.46 39.08 46.32
N ALA A 214 -32.66 39.27 45.73
CA ALA A 214 -32.96 38.83 44.36
C ALA A 214 -32.11 39.56 43.32
N LEU A 215 -31.93 40.88 43.46
CA LEU A 215 -31.08 41.68 42.58
C LEU A 215 -29.62 41.25 42.63
N LYS A 216 -29.10 40.94 43.83
CA LYS A 216 -27.73 40.43 44.01
C LYS A 216 -27.54 39.08 43.32
N ILE A 217 -28.51 38.17 43.42
CA ILE A 217 -28.44 36.85 42.77
C ILE A 217 -28.37 37.01 41.24
N VAL A 218 -29.25 37.82 40.64
CA VAL A 218 -29.26 38.01 39.18
C VAL A 218 -27.95 38.65 38.70
N ASN A 219 -27.44 39.67 39.40
CA ASN A 219 -26.16 40.29 39.06
C ASN A 219 -24.99 39.30 39.18
N ALA A 220 -24.98 38.45 40.21
CA ALA A 220 -23.95 37.43 40.38
C ALA A 220 -24.03 36.34 39.30
N GLN A 221 -25.23 35.89 38.92
CA GLN A 221 -25.44 34.93 37.82
C GLN A 221 -24.96 35.50 36.48
N GLU A 222 -25.29 36.76 36.19
CA GLU A 222 -24.83 37.43 34.97
C GLU A 222 -23.31 37.59 34.95
N ASN A 223 -22.69 37.94 36.08
CA ASN A 223 -21.24 38.03 36.18
C ASN A 223 -20.58 36.67 35.88
N VAL A 224 -21.12 35.57 36.41
CA VAL A 224 -20.65 34.21 36.09
C VAL A 224 -20.78 33.91 34.59
N ARG A 225 -21.91 34.25 33.97
CA ARG A 225 -22.14 34.06 32.53
C ARG A 225 -21.16 34.86 31.67
N GLN A 226 -20.96 36.15 31.98
CA GLN A 226 -20.01 37.00 31.26
C GLN A 226 -18.56 36.51 31.40
N MET A 227 -18.16 36.04 32.58
CA MET A 227 -16.82 35.47 32.75
C MET A 227 -16.67 34.12 32.04
N TRP A 228 -17.74 33.31 31.98
CA TRP A 228 -17.76 32.09 31.18
C TRP A 228 -17.59 32.37 29.69
N GLU A 229 -18.35 33.32 29.13
CA GLU A 229 -18.26 33.72 27.73
C GLU A 229 -16.83 34.16 27.37
N LYS A 230 -16.23 35.05 28.20
CA LYS A 230 -14.84 35.47 28.03
C LYS A 230 -13.83 34.33 28.12
N TYR A 231 -14.06 33.36 29.01
CA TYR A 231 -13.23 32.16 29.10
C TYR A 231 -13.35 31.31 27.84
N ASN A 232 -14.58 31.00 27.43
CA ASN A 232 -14.85 30.08 26.32
C ASN A 232 -14.42 30.66 24.97
N GLU A 233 -14.65 31.95 24.73
CA GLU A 233 -14.17 32.64 23.52
C GLU A 233 -12.63 32.61 23.44
N GLN A 234 -11.95 32.96 24.55
CA GLN A 234 -10.49 32.94 24.58
C GLN A 234 -9.93 31.51 24.44
N LEU A 235 -10.59 30.51 25.04
CA LEU A 235 -10.21 29.12 24.96
C LEU A 235 -10.13 28.64 23.50
N GLN A 236 -11.10 28.99 22.65
CA GLN A 236 -11.08 28.62 21.23
C GLN A 236 -9.88 29.22 20.49
N ILE A 237 -9.58 30.50 20.76
CA ILE A 237 -8.46 31.22 20.14
C ILE A 237 -7.12 30.62 20.59
N ASP A 238 -6.94 30.45 21.90
CA ASP A 238 -5.69 29.95 22.48
C ASP A 238 -5.47 28.47 22.14
N LEU A 239 -6.54 27.67 21.92
CA LEU A 239 -6.42 26.28 21.49
C LEU A 239 -5.82 26.14 20.09
N GLU A 240 -6.20 27.00 19.14
CA GLU A 240 -5.59 27.00 17.80
C GLU A 240 -4.13 27.46 17.84
N GLN A 241 -3.80 28.40 18.71
CA GLN A 241 -2.40 28.79 18.96
C GLN A 241 -1.60 27.64 19.60
N LEU A 242 -2.17 26.98 20.61
CA LEU A 242 -1.56 25.82 21.28
C LEU A 242 -1.35 24.67 20.29
N LYS A 243 -2.30 24.44 19.38
CA LYS A 243 -2.20 23.47 18.28
C LYS A 243 -1.03 23.78 17.36
N THR A 244 -0.90 25.04 16.94
CA THR A 244 0.21 25.50 16.11
C THR A 244 1.56 25.34 16.83
N HIS A 245 1.63 25.74 18.10
CA HIS A 245 2.83 25.58 18.92
C HIS A 245 3.21 24.11 19.11
N TYR A 246 2.23 23.23 19.34
CA TYR A 246 2.44 21.78 19.43
C TYR A 246 3.01 21.21 18.12
N LYS A 247 2.45 21.59 16.97
CA LYS A 247 2.98 21.20 15.65
C LYS A 247 4.41 21.69 15.46
N TYR A 248 4.73 22.92 15.85
CA TYR A 248 6.10 23.44 15.83
C TYR A 248 7.06 22.60 16.69
N VAL A 249 6.65 22.23 17.92
CA VAL A 249 7.48 21.38 18.79
C VAL A 249 7.72 20.01 18.16
N GLN A 250 6.68 19.37 17.63
CA GLN A 250 6.80 18.07 16.96
C GLN A 250 7.69 18.15 15.71
N LEU A 251 7.49 19.18 14.86
CA LEU A 251 8.31 19.42 13.68
C LEU A 251 9.78 19.66 14.05
N SER A 252 10.04 20.38 15.14
CA SER A 252 11.40 20.61 15.66
C SER A 252 12.05 19.33 16.17
N LEU A 253 11.29 18.45 16.83
CA LEU A 253 11.78 17.18 17.36
C LEU A 253 12.08 16.17 16.24
N TYR A 254 11.08 15.84 15.42
CA TYR A 254 11.21 14.86 14.33
C TYR A 254 12.05 15.42 13.17
N GLY A 255 11.70 16.61 12.68
CA GLY A 255 12.45 17.28 11.61
C GLY A 255 13.90 17.55 12.01
N GLY A 256 14.14 18.03 13.24
CA GLY A 256 15.49 18.23 13.76
C GLY A 256 16.30 16.94 13.85
N ALA A 257 15.66 15.81 14.19
CA ALA A 257 16.31 14.50 14.19
C ALA A 257 16.76 14.09 12.79
N PHE A 258 15.84 14.10 11.81
CA PHE A 258 16.16 13.73 10.43
C PHE A 258 17.18 14.66 9.80
N VAL A 259 17.12 15.97 10.02
CA VAL A 259 18.15 16.87 9.48
C VAL A 259 19.50 16.61 10.12
N THR A 260 19.55 16.38 11.44
CA THR A 260 20.82 16.08 12.13
C THR A 260 21.45 14.79 11.60
N VAL A 261 20.65 13.74 11.40
CA VAL A 261 21.13 12.48 10.83
C VAL A 261 21.50 12.66 9.36
N ASN A 262 20.71 13.36 8.56
CA ASN A 262 20.99 13.61 7.14
C ASN A 262 22.32 14.35 6.94
N LYS A 263 22.64 15.32 7.81
CA LYS A 263 23.95 15.99 7.80
C LYS A 263 25.12 15.03 8.06
N GLN A 264 24.93 14.00 8.88
CA GLN A 264 25.96 12.99 9.13
C GLN A 264 26.05 12.00 7.97
N LEU A 265 24.90 11.55 7.43
CA LEU A 265 24.82 10.68 6.26
C LEU A 265 25.50 11.32 5.03
N LYS A 266 25.28 12.62 4.79
CA LYS A 266 25.87 13.35 3.65
C LYS A 266 27.40 13.36 3.67
N LYS A 267 28.04 13.23 4.84
CA LYS A 267 29.51 13.10 4.94
C LYS A 267 30.02 11.78 4.37
N SER A 268 29.17 10.77 4.28
CA SER A 268 29.44 9.46 3.70
C SER A 268 28.85 9.32 2.29
N GLY A 269 28.45 10.42 1.65
CA GLY A 269 27.93 10.39 0.28
C GLY A 269 26.49 9.88 0.14
N ILE A 270 25.75 9.76 1.24
CA ILE A 270 24.39 9.22 1.27
C ILE A 270 23.41 10.20 1.91
N GLU A 271 22.12 10.08 1.58
CA GLU A 271 21.04 10.89 2.15
C GLU A 271 19.73 10.10 2.23
N PHE A 272 18.74 10.63 2.94
CA PHE A 272 17.40 10.04 2.95
C PHE A 272 16.75 10.17 1.56
N GLN A 273 16.20 9.07 1.08
CA GLN A 273 15.39 9.03 -0.14
C GLN A 273 13.91 9.21 0.20
N LYS A 274 13.41 8.36 1.09
CA LYS A 274 12.01 8.28 1.51
C LYS A 274 11.92 7.92 2.98
N LEU A 275 10.86 8.40 3.62
CA LEU A 275 10.51 8.06 4.99
C LEU A 275 9.13 7.39 4.99
N TYR A 276 8.92 6.49 5.94
CA TYR A 276 7.63 5.89 6.25
C TYR A 276 7.47 5.97 7.77
N LEU A 277 7.02 7.13 8.26
CA LEU A 277 7.03 7.43 9.69
C LEU A 277 5.93 6.69 10.47
N GLN A 278 4.95 6.12 9.77
CA GLN A 278 3.98 5.21 10.37
C GLN A 278 4.64 3.95 10.93
N ASP A 279 5.60 3.41 10.17
CA ASP A 279 6.26 2.14 10.49
C ASP A 279 7.67 2.35 11.05
N ASN A 280 8.10 3.61 11.21
CA ASN A 280 9.45 3.99 11.61
C ASN A 280 10.54 3.43 10.68
N VAL A 281 10.26 3.36 9.38
CA VAL A 281 11.20 2.85 8.36
C VAL A 281 11.67 3.99 7.46
N TYR A 282 12.89 3.90 6.93
CA TYR A 282 13.39 4.82 5.92
C TYR A 282 14.25 4.13 4.86
N LYS A 283 14.31 4.78 3.69
CA LYS A 283 15.21 4.40 2.59
C LYS A 283 16.30 5.45 2.42
N LEU A 284 17.50 4.98 2.09
CA LEU A 284 18.67 5.81 1.82
C LEU A 284 19.04 5.73 0.35
N GLN A 285 19.60 6.82 -0.17
CA GLN A 285 20.16 6.90 -1.51
C GLN A 285 21.54 7.58 -1.50
N LEU A 286 22.28 7.45 -2.59
CA LEU A 286 23.46 8.27 -2.82
C LEU A 286 23.05 9.72 -3.09
N ILE A 287 23.84 10.68 -2.62
CA ILE A 287 23.64 12.08 -3.00
C ILE A 287 23.86 12.25 -4.51
N LYS A 288 23.18 13.20 -5.15
CA LYS A 288 23.23 13.39 -6.63
C LYS A 288 24.64 13.39 -7.23
N GLY A 289 25.60 14.04 -6.57
CA GLY A 289 27.00 14.07 -7.02
C GLY A 289 27.67 12.69 -7.02
N GLU A 290 27.52 11.95 -5.92
CA GLU A 290 28.04 10.58 -5.77
C GLU A 290 27.32 9.60 -6.68
N GLN A 291 25.99 9.74 -6.83
CA GLN A 291 25.20 8.92 -7.74
C GLN A 291 25.71 9.02 -9.19
N GLY A 292 26.09 10.22 -9.64
CA GLY A 292 26.69 10.43 -10.96
C GLY A 292 28.05 9.74 -11.13
N GLN A 293 28.92 9.84 -10.12
CA GLN A 293 30.24 9.20 -10.13
C GLN A 293 30.14 7.68 -10.09
N VAL A 294 29.35 7.15 -9.15
CA VAL A 294 29.05 5.71 -9.01
C VAL A 294 28.39 5.17 -10.27
N GLY A 295 27.43 5.90 -10.84
CA GLY A 295 26.78 5.50 -12.09
C GLY A 295 27.76 5.42 -13.27
N THR A 296 28.71 6.35 -13.36
CA THR A 296 29.76 6.34 -14.40
C THR A 296 30.72 5.16 -14.20
N TRP A 297 31.26 5.00 -12.99
CA TRP A 297 32.12 3.88 -12.62
C TRP A 297 31.46 2.52 -12.88
N ALA A 298 30.18 2.37 -12.51
CA ALA A 298 29.43 1.15 -12.72
C ALA A 298 29.26 0.85 -14.22
N LYS A 299 28.90 1.86 -15.03
CA LYS A 299 28.75 1.71 -16.49
C LYS A 299 30.07 1.33 -17.17
N GLU A 300 31.18 1.94 -16.77
CA GLU A 300 32.51 1.62 -17.28
C GLU A 300 32.93 0.19 -16.91
N THR A 301 32.73 -0.19 -15.65
CA THR A 301 33.04 -1.54 -15.16
C THR A 301 32.20 -2.61 -15.85
N ILE A 302 30.88 -2.36 -15.99
CA ILE A 302 29.95 -3.23 -16.74
C ILE A 302 30.44 -3.40 -18.18
N SER A 303 30.72 -2.28 -18.88
CA SER A 303 31.19 -2.31 -20.27
C SER A 303 32.50 -3.06 -20.44
N HIS A 304 33.43 -2.89 -19.48
CA HIS A 304 34.70 -3.61 -19.48
C HIS A 304 34.50 -5.13 -19.33
N ILE A 305 33.67 -5.57 -18.38
CA ILE A 305 33.38 -7.01 -18.20
C ILE A 305 32.68 -7.58 -19.44
N GLN A 306 31.71 -6.86 -20.01
CA GLN A 306 31.03 -7.27 -21.25
C GLN A 306 32.02 -7.44 -22.41
N LEU A 307 33.00 -6.53 -22.55
CA LEU A 307 34.05 -6.64 -23.55
C LEU A 307 34.91 -7.89 -23.34
N LEU A 308 35.29 -8.20 -22.09
CA LEU A 308 36.06 -9.41 -21.77
C LEU A 308 35.29 -10.69 -22.10
N LEU A 309 33.99 -10.74 -21.79
CA LEU A 309 33.11 -11.84 -22.16
C LEU A 309 33.04 -12.01 -23.69
N LYS A 310 32.87 -10.90 -24.43
CA LYS A 310 32.83 -10.91 -25.90
C LYS A 310 34.15 -11.38 -26.52
N LYS A 311 35.28 -11.01 -25.92
CA LYS A 311 36.64 -11.44 -26.34
C LYS A 311 37.00 -12.86 -25.88
N LYS A 312 36.13 -13.53 -25.13
CA LYS A 312 36.38 -14.85 -24.51
C LYS A 312 37.57 -14.85 -23.53
N GLU A 313 37.87 -13.72 -22.90
CA GLU A 313 38.90 -13.62 -21.83
C GLU A 313 38.30 -14.04 -20.47
N ILE A 314 37.82 -15.29 -20.39
CA ILE A 314 36.90 -15.75 -19.33
C ILE A 314 37.49 -15.65 -17.92
N ASN A 315 38.75 -16.05 -17.72
CA ASN A 315 39.38 -15.97 -16.38
C ASN A 315 39.48 -14.52 -15.86
N GLN A 316 39.74 -13.56 -16.76
CA GLN A 316 39.80 -12.14 -16.40
C GLN A 316 38.39 -11.60 -16.12
N ALA A 317 37.39 -12.00 -16.94
CA ALA A 317 36.00 -11.66 -16.70
C ALA A 317 35.49 -12.16 -15.34
N ILE A 318 35.84 -13.39 -14.92
CA ILE A 318 35.52 -13.92 -13.59
C ILE A 318 36.17 -13.07 -12.49
N LYS A 319 37.47 -12.77 -12.61
CA LYS A 319 38.19 -11.97 -11.62
C LYS A 319 37.53 -10.62 -11.40
N ILE A 320 37.29 -9.87 -12.48
CA ILE A 320 36.76 -8.51 -12.39
C ILE A 320 35.28 -8.51 -11.98
N SER A 321 34.46 -9.43 -12.50
CA SER A 321 33.05 -9.53 -12.09
C SER A 321 32.89 -9.93 -10.61
N ASN A 322 33.77 -10.79 -10.08
CA ASN A 322 33.79 -11.11 -8.65
C ASN A 322 34.18 -9.89 -7.81
N GLN A 323 35.22 -9.15 -8.20
CA GLN A 323 35.63 -7.92 -7.51
C GLN A 323 34.51 -6.87 -7.53
N PHE A 324 33.86 -6.70 -8.69
CA PHE A 324 32.72 -5.79 -8.83
C PHE A 324 31.55 -6.21 -7.94
N TYR A 325 31.18 -7.49 -7.94
CA TYR A 325 30.12 -8.02 -7.07
C TYR A 325 30.45 -7.83 -5.59
N GLN A 326 31.68 -8.16 -5.16
CA GLN A 326 32.12 -7.98 -3.78
C GLN A 326 32.06 -6.52 -3.35
N HIS A 327 32.64 -5.63 -4.15
CA HIS A 327 32.63 -4.20 -3.86
C HIS A 327 31.20 -3.66 -3.73
N VAL A 328 30.32 -3.95 -4.69
CA VAL A 328 28.91 -3.53 -4.61
C VAL A 328 28.24 -4.10 -3.35
N SER A 329 28.56 -5.33 -2.96
CA SER A 329 27.99 -5.99 -1.78
C SER A 329 28.41 -5.38 -0.44
N GLU A 330 29.53 -4.67 -0.39
CA GLU A 330 30.02 -4.02 0.82
C GLU A 330 29.30 -2.69 1.11
N TYR A 331 28.59 -2.13 0.13
CA TYR A 331 27.94 -0.82 0.22
C TYR A 331 26.43 -0.92 -0.08
N PRO A 332 25.57 -1.16 0.93
CA PRO A 332 24.14 -1.44 0.70
C PRO A 332 23.36 -0.38 -0.07
N VAL A 333 23.73 0.90 0.08
CA VAL A 333 23.09 2.01 -0.68
C VAL A 333 23.46 1.95 -2.17
N MET A 334 24.71 1.55 -2.48
CA MET A 334 25.15 1.33 -3.86
C MET A 334 24.41 0.15 -4.49
N GLU A 335 24.16 -0.93 -3.74
CA GLU A 335 23.50 -2.13 -4.25
C GLU A 335 22.15 -1.82 -4.94
N ARG A 336 21.35 -0.96 -4.32
CA ARG A 336 20.00 -0.59 -4.79
C ARG A 336 19.98 0.58 -5.77
N THR A 337 21.12 1.22 -6.01
CA THR A 337 21.20 2.34 -6.96
C THR A 337 20.85 1.87 -8.37
N ILE A 338 19.85 2.51 -8.98
CA ILE A 338 19.41 2.22 -10.36
C ILE A 338 20.32 2.96 -11.33
N ILE A 339 20.76 2.28 -12.38
CA ILE A 339 21.61 2.88 -13.42
C ILE A 339 20.89 3.01 -14.77
N LYS A 340 20.58 1.90 -15.44
CA LYS A 340 19.99 1.88 -16.79
C LYS A 340 18.89 0.83 -16.84
N ASN A 341 17.79 1.12 -17.57
CA ASN A 341 16.66 0.21 -17.78
C ASN A 341 16.03 -0.32 -16.47
N GLY A 342 15.86 0.54 -15.46
CA GLY A 342 15.27 0.14 -14.17
C GLY A 342 16.10 -0.82 -13.31
N LYS A 343 17.29 -1.22 -13.76
CA LYS A 343 18.12 -2.24 -13.09
C LYS A 343 19.13 -1.64 -12.14
N SER A 344 19.22 -2.25 -10.96
CA SER A 344 20.17 -1.90 -9.91
C SER A 344 21.60 -2.33 -10.24
N ILE A 345 22.59 -1.66 -9.64
CA ILE A 345 24.01 -2.04 -9.78
C ILE A 345 24.23 -3.47 -9.29
N LYS A 346 23.60 -3.87 -8.19
CA LYS A 346 23.68 -5.23 -7.65
C LYS A 346 23.18 -6.28 -8.65
N TYR A 347 22.07 -6.00 -9.33
CA TYR A 347 21.55 -6.87 -10.37
C TYR A 347 22.57 -7.09 -11.49
N TYR A 348 23.15 -6.01 -12.02
CA TYR A 348 24.18 -6.11 -13.06
C TYR A 348 25.43 -6.84 -12.58
N ALA A 349 25.88 -6.58 -11.36
CA ALA A 349 27.03 -7.28 -10.78
C ALA A 349 26.78 -8.79 -10.67
N ASN A 350 25.57 -9.19 -10.25
CA ASN A 350 25.15 -10.58 -10.22
C ASN A 350 25.08 -11.20 -11.62
N LEU A 351 24.39 -10.54 -12.56
CA LEU A 351 24.24 -10.99 -13.94
C LEU A 351 25.59 -11.25 -14.59
N LEU A 352 26.54 -10.32 -14.47
CA LEU A 352 27.86 -10.43 -15.09
C LEU A 352 28.73 -11.49 -14.42
N LYS A 353 28.65 -11.63 -13.08
CA LYS A 353 29.32 -12.71 -12.36
C LYS A 353 28.77 -14.08 -12.79
N PHE A 354 27.45 -14.22 -12.85
CA PHE A 354 26.82 -15.44 -13.35
C PHE A 354 27.22 -15.73 -14.80
N ALA A 355 27.16 -14.73 -15.69
CA ALA A 355 27.55 -14.87 -17.09
C ALA A 355 29.00 -15.35 -17.25
N ALA A 356 29.95 -14.78 -16.49
CA ALA A 356 31.36 -15.18 -16.52
C ALA A 356 31.56 -16.63 -16.03
N LEU A 357 30.89 -17.01 -14.94
CA LEU A 357 30.96 -18.38 -14.40
C LEU A 357 30.24 -19.38 -15.32
N MET A 358 29.14 -18.99 -15.96
CA MET A 358 28.44 -19.82 -16.94
C MET A 358 29.34 -20.08 -18.16
N CYS A 359 29.99 -19.05 -18.72
CA CYS A 359 30.96 -19.22 -19.79
C CYS A 359 32.11 -20.15 -19.38
N LYS A 360 32.59 -20.03 -18.13
CA LYS A 360 33.61 -20.95 -17.61
C LYS A 360 33.13 -22.39 -17.54
N SER A 361 31.91 -22.59 -17.09
CA SER A 361 31.28 -23.91 -17.06
C SER A 361 31.19 -24.49 -18.48
N LEU A 362 30.81 -23.69 -19.47
CA LEU A 362 30.75 -24.11 -20.87
C LEU A 362 32.15 -24.41 -21.47
N GLU A 363 33.22 -23.73 -21.06
CA GLU A 363 34.60 -24.14 -21.43
C GLU A 363 34.96 -25.51 -20.83
N LEU A 364 34.52 -25.80 -19.61
CA LEU A 364 34.74 -27.10 -18.95
C LEU A 364 33.93 -28.20 -19.62
N TYR A 365 32.72 -27.88 -20.09
CA TYR A 365 31.86 -28.79 -20.83
C TYR A 365 32.55 -29.38 -22.07
N GLU A 366 33.35 -28.58 -22.78
CA GLU A 366 34.12 -29.03 -23.95
C GLU A 366 35.30 -29.95 -23.58
N LYS A 367 35.74 -29.95 -22.32
CA LYS A 367 36.93 -30.68 -21.86
C LYS A 367 36.59 -31.95 -21.08
N GLU A 368 35.73 -31.82 -20.07
CA GLU A 368 35.43 -32.89 -19.12
C GLU A 368 34.03 -32.72 -18.51
N LYS A 369 33.15 -33.69 -18.78
CA LYS A 369 31.74 -33.62 -18.40
C LYS A 369 31.51 -33.63 -16.89
N ASP A 370 32.25 -34.44 -16.15
CA ASP A 370 32.06 -34.56 -14.69
C ASP A 370 32.46 -33.27 -13.96
N THR A 371 33.51 -32.61 -14.47
CA THR A 371 33.96 -31.29 -13.99
C THR A 371 32.93 -30.20 -14.33
N PHE A 372 32.34 -30.23 -15.54
CA PHE A 372 31.21 -29.34 -15.90
C PHE A 372 30.03 -29.51 -14.95
N ILE A 373 29.59 -30.75 -14.70
CA ILE A 373 28.46 -31.05 -13.83
C ILE A 373 28.75 -30.54 -12.40
N THR A 374 29.93 -30.85 -11.87
CA THR A 374 30.30 -30.47 -10.49
C THR A 374 30.43 -28.95 -10.33
N PHE A 375 31.05 -28.27 -11.30
CA PHE A 375 31.18 -26.81 -11.30
C PHE A 375 29.81 -26.12 -11.41
N THR A 376 28.94 -26.59 -12.31
CA THR A 376 27.60 -26.02 -12.51
C THR A 376 26.71 -26.22 -11.29
N ALA A 377 26.81 -27.38 -10.63
CA ALA A 377 26.10 -27.65 -9.39
C ALA A 377 26.47 -26.62 -8.29
N GLU A 378 27.76 -26.34 -8.11
CA GLU A 378 28.22 -25.35 -7.13
C GLU A 378 27.81 -23.92 -7.53
N LEU A 379 27.81 -23.59 -8.82
CA LEU A 379 27.31 -22.30 -9.32
C LEU A 379 25.85 -22.05 -8.90
N PHE A 380 24.94 -22.99 -9.13
CA PHE A 380 23.52 -22.84 -8.74
C PHE A 380 23.31 -22.84 -7.24
N LYS A 381 24.19 -23.48 -6.47
CA LYS A 381 24.16 -23.43 -5.01
C LYS A 381 24.52 -22.03 -4.48
N GLN A 382 25.49 -21.38 -5.12
CA GLN A 382 25.99 -20.06 -4.71
C GLN A 382 25.25 -18.87 -5.34
N LEU A 383 24.40 -19.10 -6.35
CA LEU A 383 23.68 -18.03 -7.05
C LEU A 383 22.65 -17.36 -6.11
N PRO A 384 22.82 -16.06 -5.79
CA PRO A 384 22.00 -15.39 -4.80
C PRO A 384 20.74 -14.73 -5.38
N MET A 385 20.69 -14.53 -6.70
CA MET A 385 19.71 -13.65 -7.36
C MET A 385 19.21 -14.22 -8.68
N VAL A 386 18.02 -13.76 -9.08
CA VAL A 386 17.39 -14.14 -10.35
C VAL A 386 18.22 -13.61 -11.52
N VAL A 387 18.38 -14.44 -12.54
CA VAL A 387 18.93 -14.04 -13.85
C VAL A 387 17.90 -14.34 -14.93
N HIS A 388 17.60 -13.33 -15.75
CA HIS A 388 16.62 -13.45 -16.84
C HIS A 388 17.28 -13.83 -18.18
N ASP A 389 16.57 -14.63 -18.99
CA ASP A 389 17.07 -15.08 -20.29
C ASP A 389 17.34 -13.92 -21.26
N HIS A 390 16.47 -12.91 -21.28
CA HIS A 390 16.62 -11.75 -22.17
C HIS A 390 17.92 -10.97 -21.89
N ASP A 391 18.36 -10.92 -20.63
CA ASP A 391 19.59 -10.24 -20.26
C ASP A 391 20.84 -10.96 -20.75
N LEU A 392 20.86 -12.29 -20.67
CA LEU A 392 21.95 -13.08 -21.23
C LEU A 392 21.99 -13.00 -22.76
N ARG A 393 20.82 -12.97 -23.42
CA ARG A 393 20.75 -12.74 -24.89
C ARG A 393 21.30 -11.38 -25.29
N ASN A 394 21.02 -10.33 -24.51
CA ASN A 394 21.55 -8.99 -24.76
C ASN A 394 23.08 -8.93 -24.62
N LEU A 395 23.68 -9.85 -23.85
CA LEU A 395 25.12 -10.04 -23.78
C LEU A 395 25.70 -10.90 -24.92
N GLY A 396 24.85 -11.43 -25.82
CA GLY A 396 25.24 -12.37 -26.87
C GLY A 396 25.61 -13.76 -26.34
N LEU A 397 25.07 -14.15 -25.18
CA LEU A 397 25.36 -15.41 -24.50
C LEU A 397 24.18 -16.38 -24.55
N MET A 398 24.46 -17.64 -24.21
CA MET A 398 23.45 -18.67 -23.98
C MET A 398 22.48 -18.25 -22.86
N THR A 399 21.21 -18.54 -23.03
CA THR A 399 20.19 -18.25 -22.01
C THR A 399 20.35 -19.13 -20.77
N LYS A 400 19.75 -18.71 -19.65
CA LYS A 400 19.74 -19.52 -18.42
C LYS A 400 18.92 -20.79 -18.65
N THR A 401 17.80 -20.70 -19.38
CA THR A 401 16.99 -21.86 -19.77
C THR A 401 17.81 -22.90 -20.54
N GLU A 402 18.50 -22.51 -21.62
CA GLU A 402 19.36 -23.43 -22.39
C GLU A 402 20.50 -24.02 -21.54
N PHE A 403 21.10 -23.20 -20.67
CA PHE A 403 22.15 -23.65 -19.76
C PHE A 403 21.64 -24.70 -18.75
N ILE A 404 20.44 -24.49 -18.19
CA ILE A 404 19.75 -25.47 -17.35
C ILE A 404 19.47 -26.75 -18.13
N MET A 405 18.98 -26.66 -19.38
CA MET A 405 18.72 -27.85 -20.20
C MET A 405 19.98 -28.68 -20.44
N LYS A 406 21.13 -28.02 -20.72
CA LYS A 406 22.44 -28.69 -20.80
C LYS A 406 22.79 -29.42 -19.51
N PHE A 407 22.67 -28.74 -18.38
CA PHE A 407 22.97 -29.33 -17.09
C PHE A 407 22.05 -30.52 -16.78
N VAL A 408 20.74 -30.40 -17.06
CA VAL A 408 19.76 -31.47 -16.89
C VAL A 408 20.16 -32.70 -17.68
N HIS A 409 20.42 -32.54 -18.99
CA HIS A 409 20.78 -33.65 -19.88
C HIS A 409 21.98 -34.46 -19.35
N HIS A 410 23.04 -33.78 -18.93
CA HIS A 410 24.25 -34.46 -18.42
C HIS A 410 24.10 -34.97 -16.99
N SER A 411 23.20 -34.39 -16.20
CA SER A 411 22.98 -34.78 -14.80
C SER A 411 21.83 -35.77 -14.61
N LEU A 412 21.20 -36.29 -15.67
CA LEU A 412 20.10 -37.28 -15.58
C LEU A 412 20.50 -38.55 -14.81
N LYS A 413 21.78 -38.92 -14.80
CA LYS A 413 22.31 -40.06 -14.02
C LYS A 413 22.71 -39.68 -12.59
N GLU A 414 22.93 -38.39 -12.32
CA GLU A 414 23.40 -37.84 -11.06
C GLU A 414 22.29 -37.07 -10.34
N ASN A 415 21.30 -37.85 -9.94
CA ASN A 415 20.03 -37.40 -9.40
C ASN A 415 20.08 -36.32 -8.30
N GLN A 416 21.08 -36.33 -7.43
CA GLN A 416 21.23 -35.32 -6.37
C GLN A 416 21.53 -33.92 -6.92
N LYS A 417 22.24 -33.83 -8.05
CA LYS A 417 22.67 -32.56 -8.63
C LYS A 417 21.53 -31.81 -9.32
N LEU A 418 20.50 -32.52 -9.81
CA LEU A 418 19.28 -31.92 -10.36
C LEU A 418 18.44 -31.17 -9.30
N ASN A 419 18.48 -31.61 -8.03
CA ASN A 419 17.75 -30.92 -6.95
C ASN A 419 18.25 -29.49 -6.75
N LEU A 420 19.51 -29.19 -7.07
CA LEU A 420 20.10 -27.86 -6.84
C LEU A 420 19.43 -26.75 -7.68
N ILE A 421 18.89 -27.09 -8.86
CA ILE A 421 18.08 -26.16 -9.66
C ILE A 421 16.77 -25.87 -8.93
N LEU A 422 16.09 -26.91 -8.43
CA LEU A 422 14.83 -26.77 -7.71
C LEU A 422 15.03 -26.02 -6.39
N ASP A 423 16.12 -26.27 -5.68
CA ASP A 423 16.49 -25.58 -4.45
C ASP A 423 16.82 -24.12 -4.72
N TYR A 424 17.44 -23.80 -5.86
CA TYR A 424 17.66 -22.43 -6.31
C TYR A 424 16.33 -21.72 -6.57
N GLU A 425 15.42 -22.31 -7.34
CA GLU A 425 14.11 -21.70 -7.63
C GLU A 425 13.28 -21.53 -6.35
N MET A 426 13.36 -22.48 -5.41
CA MET A 426 12.74 -22.34 -4.09
C MET A 426 13.32 -21.15 -3.31
N ARG A 427 14.64 -20.94 -3.31
CA ARG A 427 15.26 -19.77 -2.66
C ARG A 427 14.79 -18.47 -3.31
N MET A 428 14.62 -18.44 -4.63
CA MET A 428 14.15 -17.23 -5.34
C MET A 428 12.67 -16.93 -5.03
N MET A 429 11.81 -17.96 -4.97
CA MET A 429 10.42 -17.81 -4.55
C MET A 429 10.32 -17.27 -3.13
N LYS A 430 11.12 -17.81 -2.20
CA LYS A 430 11.17 -17.31 -0.82
C LYS A 430 11.57 -15.82 -0.74
N ARG A 431 12.61 -15.40 -1.48
CA ARG A 431 13.00 -13.99 -1.53
C ARG A 431 11.92 -13.08 -2.11
N LYS A 432 11.15 -13.57 -3.09
CA LYS A 432 9.99 -12.86 -3.64
C LYS A 432 8.91 -12.67 -2.57
N ASP A 433 8.57 -13.73 -1.83
CA ASP A 433 7.56 -13.68 -0.76
C ASP A 433 7.99 -12.77 0.40
N GLU A 434 9.30 -12.67 0.67
CA GLU A 434 9.89 -11.80 1.69
C GLU A 434 10.11 -10.35 1.21
N HIS A 435 9.69 -10.00 -0.01
CA HIS A 435 9.92 -8.69 -0.64
C HIS A 435 11.41 -8.27 -0.70
N ASP A 436 12.32 -9.23 -0.73
CA ASP A 436 13.78 -9.03 -0.73
C ASP A 436 14.35 -9.04 -2.17
N LEU A 437 13.63 -8.47 -3.13
CA LEU A 437 14.10 -8.36 -4.51
C LEU A 437 14.78 -7.01 -4.75
N TYR A 438 15.84 -7.01 -5.55
CA TYR A 438 16.47 -5.79 -6.03
C TYR A 438 15.81 -5.30 -7.32
N PRO A 439 15.81 -3.98 -7.59
CA PRO A 439 15.33 -3.44 -8.86
C PRO A 439 15.99 -4.16 -10.04
N GLY A 440 15.16 -4.73 -10.92
CA GLY A 440 15.58 -5.57 -12.04
C GLY A 440 15.48 -7.08 -11.85
N GLU A 441 15.23 -7.57 -10.62
CA GLU A 441 14.97 -9.00 -10.33
C GLU A 441 13.49 -9.39 -10.40
N GLU A 442 12.60 -8.40 -10.53
CA GLU A 442 11.16 -8.61 -10.39
C GLU A 442 10.62 -9.61 -11.41
N LEU A 443 10.00 -10.67 -10.88
CA LEU A 443 9.36 -11.72 -11.64
C LEU A 443 7.89 -11.36 -11.84
N LYS A 444 7.58 -10.66 -12.93
CA LYS A 444 6.22 -10.28 -13.33
C LYS A 444 5.37 -11.51 -13.72
N GLU A 445 5.99 -12.56 -14.28
CA GLU A 445 5.40 -13.87 -14.57
C GLU A 445 6.44 -15.01 -14.39
N PHE A 446 6.00 -16.27 -14.43
CA PHE A 446 6.91 -17.41 -14.52
C PHE A 446 7.74 -17.33 -15.81
N SER A 447 9.06 -17.26 -15.66
CA SER A 447 10.02 -17.33 -16.77
C SER A 447 10.08 -18.73 -17.39
N SER A 448 10.56 -18.84 -18.63
CA SER A 448 10.84 -20.14 -19.28
C SER A 448 11.66 -21.08 -18.40
N SER A 449 12.64 -20.55 -17.67
CA SER A 449 13.45 -21.33 -16.72
C SER A 449 12.66 -21.85 -15.53
N GLN A 450 11.68 -21.09 -15.04
CA GLN A 450 10.81 -21.54 -13.94
C GLN A 450 9.81 -22.58 -14.44
N TYR A 451 9.20 -22.40 -15.61
CA TYR A 451 8.37 -23.43 -16.22
C TYR A 451 9.16 -24.72 -16.49
N LEU A 452 10.41 -24.60 -16.92
CA LEU A 452 11.31 -25.75 -17.05
C LEU A 452 11.56 -26.43 -15.70
N ALA A 453 11.77 -25.66 -14.61
CA ALA A 453 11.92 -26.20 -13.26
C ALA A 453 10.65 -26.89 -12.75
N ILE A 454 9.45 -26.37 -13.06
CA ILE A 454 8.17 -27.02 -12.75
C ILE A 454 8.10 -28.38 -13.45
N LEU A 455 8.39 -28.43 -14.76
CA LEU A 455 8.39 -29.67 -15.53
C LEU A 455 9.45 -30.66 -15.03
N LEU A 456 10.64 -30.16 -14.67
CA LEU A 456 11.72 -30.95 -14.08
C LEU A 456 11.29 -31.55 -12.73
N SER A 457 10.65 -30.78 -11.85
CA SER A 457 10.18 -31.26 -10.54
C SER A 457 9.15 -32.39 -10.68
N ARG A 458 8.26 -32.30 -11.68
CA ARG A 458 7.26 -33.33 -11.98
C ARG A 458 7.91 -34.59 -12.55
N PHE A 459 8.88 -34.44 -13.47
CA PHE A 459 9.69 -35.54 -13.97
C PHE A 459 10.47 -36.24 -12.85
N MET A 460 11.09 -35.46 -11.95
CA MET A 460 11.83 -36.02 -10.82
C MET A 460 10.92 -36.78 -9.87
N LYS A 461 9.69 -36.30 -9.63
CA LYS A 461 8.70 -37.03 -8.85
C LYS A 461 8.22 -38.31 -9.54
N SER A 462 7.98 -38.31 -10.85
CA SER A 462 7.60 -39.56 -11.55
C SER A 462 8.72 -40.60 -11.56
N LYS A 463 9.96 -40.20 -11.27
CA LYS A 463 11.11 -41.09 -11.14
C LYS A 463 11.50 -41.45 -9.70
N ARG A 464 10.88 -40.84 -8.67
CA ARG A 464 11.31 -40.98 -7.26
C ARG A 464 10.15 -41.04 -6.27
N HIS A 465 10.36 -41.72 -5.15
CA HIS A 465 9.41 -41.71 -4.02
C HIS A 465 9.49 -40.45 -3.16
N GLU A 466 10.64 -39.80 -3.06
CA GLU A 466 10.80 -38.57 -2.26
C GLU A 466 10.41 -37.31 -3.03
N ILE A 467 9.54 -36.51 -2.42
CA ILE A 467 8.99 -35.28 -3.00
C ILE A 467 9.86 -34.08 -2.61
N ASN A 468 10.53 -33.46 -3.59
CA ASN A 468 11.24 -32.19 -3.39
C ASN A 468 10.25 -31.08 -2.97
N SER A 469 10.71 -30.16 -2.11
CA SER A 469 9.90 -29.06 -1.58
C SER A 469 9.32 -28.17 -2.68
N PHE A 470 10.07 -27.91 -3.75
CA PHE A 470 9.61 -27.12 -4.91
C PHE A 470 8.42 -27.77 -5.60
N TYR A 471 8.42 -29.10 -5.77
CA TYR A 471 7.26 -29.80 -6.32
C TYR A 471 6.00 -29.58 -5.47
N ARG A 472 6.13 -29.54 -4.12
CA ARG A 472 4.96 -29.42 -3.23
C ARG A 472 4.21 -28.11 -3.45
N ILE A 473 4.93 -27.04 -3.73
CA ILE A 473 4.36 -25.72 -4.00
C ILE A 473 3.94 -25.58 -5.47
N SER A 474 4.68 -26.19 -6.41
CA SER A 474 4.46 -25.98 -7.85
C SER A 474 3.56 -27.03 -8.52
N LYS A 475 3.05 -28.02 -7.77
CA LYS A 475 2.26 -29.14 -8.35
C LYS A 475 0.96 -28.68 -9.01
N TYR A 476 0.39 -27.57 -8.57
CA TYR A 476 -0.87 -27.03 -9.09
C TYR A 476 -0.67 -25.91 -10.11
N GLU A 477 0.58 -25.48 -10.35
CA GLU A 477 0.88 -24.43 -11.30
C GLU A 477 0.70 -24.92 -12.74
N GLU A 478 -0.15 -24.25 -13.52
CA GLU A 478 -0.32 -24.61 -14.93
C GLU A 478 0.89 -24.14 -15.75
N VAL A 479 1.37 -25.01 -16.63
CA VAL A 479 2.42 -24.65 -17.59
C VAL A 479 1.72 -24.41 -18.93
N PRO A 480 1.68 -23.18 -19.45
CA PRO A 480 0.98 -22.89 -20.70
C PRO A 480 1.47 -23.81 -21.82
N PHE A 481 0.52 -24.41 -22.56
CA PHE A 481 0.83 -25.36 -23.62
C PHE A 481 1.84 -24.82 -24.64
N ALA A 482 1.73 -23.54 -25.01
CA ALA A 482 2.65 -22.87 -25.94
C ALA A 482 4.09 -22.87 -25.40
N VAL A 483 4.27 -22.58 -24.12
CA VAL A 483 5.57 -22.60 -23.44
C VAL A 483 6.12 -24.03 -23.41
N MET A 484 5.29 -25.02 -23.09
CA MET A 484 5.70 -26.43 -23.06
C MET A 484 6.18 -26.92 -24.44
N VAL A 485 5.50 -26.52 -25.51
CA VAL A 485 5.93 -26.80 -26.89
C VAL A 485 7.27 -26.12 -27.21
N SER A 486 7.44 -24.86 -26.79
CA SER A 486 8.70 -24.13 -26.97
C SER A 486 9.86 -24.81 -26.25
N LEU A 487 9.70 -25.10 -24.95
CA LEU A 487 10.71 -25.76 -24.13
C LEU A 487 11.10 -27.14 -24.69
N LYS A 488 10.11 -27.92 -25.17
CA LYS A 488 10.39 -29.21 -25.81
C LYS A 488 11.23 -29.04 -27.08
N ARG A 489 10.87 -28.08 -27.94
CA ARG A 489 11.61 -27.82 -29.20
C ARG A 489 13.04 -27.41 -28.87
N GLU A 490 13.21 -26.46 -27.97
CA GLU A 490 14.50 -25.94 -27.53
C GLU A 490 15.37 -27.03 -26.88
N TYR A 491 14.78 -27.90 -26.06
CA TYR A 491 15.50 -29.05 -25.48
C TYR A 491 15.98 -30.03 -26.56
N LYS A 492 15.14 -30.31 -27.57
CA LYS A 492 15.50 -31.20 -28.69
C LYS A 492 16.66 -30.63 -29.50
N GLU A 493 16.58 -29.35 -29.84
CA GLU A 493 17.58 -28.64 -30.65
C GLU A 493 18.93 -28.57 -29.93
N THR A 494 18.91 -28.47 -28.60
CA THR A 494 20.13 -28.28 -27.83
C THR A 494 20.78 -29.60 -27.36
N GLN A 495 20.02 -30.63 -26.96
CA GLN A 495 20.57 -31.83 -26.27
C GLN A 495 20.18 -33.21 -26.88
N GLY A 496 19.13 -33.30 -27.70
CA GLY A 496 18.72 -34.56 -28.35
C GLY A 496 17.72 -35.44 -27.57
N TRP A 497 17.73 -36.76 -27.82
CA TRP A 497 16.74 -37.71 -27.29
C TRP A 497 17.19 -38.39 -25.98
N ASP A 498 16.67 -37.93 -24.84
CA ASP A 498 16.89 -38.56 -23.54
C ASP A 498 15.58 -38.82 -22.75
N ALA A 499 15.69 -39.27 -21.50
CA ALA A 499 14.54 -39.59 -20.66
C ALA A 499 13.67 -38.35 -20.32
N PHE A 500 14.28 -37.18 -20.18
CA PHE A 500 13.56 -35.94 -19.88
C PHE A 500 12.88 -35.38 -21.14
N TYR A 501 13.53 -35.45 -22.30
CA TYR A 501 12.90 -35.12 -23.58
C TYR A 501 11.68 -36.02 -23.86
N LYS A 502 11.79 -37.33 -23.61
CA LYS A 502 10.64 -38.25 -23.74
C LYS A 502 9.47 -37.84 -22.82
N TYR A 503 9.78 -37.38 -21.62
CA TYR A 503 8.78 -36.85 -20.69
C TYR A 503 8.11 -35.56 -21.22
N LEU A 504 8.89 -34.59 -21.71
CA LEU A 504 8.35 -33.37 -22.34
C LEU A 504 7.50 -33.69 -23.58
N PHE A 505 7.93 -34.67 -24.38
CA PHE A 505 7.19 -35.16 -25.52
C PHE A 505 5.84 -35.77 -25.11
N ALA A 506 5.82 -36.61 -24.08
CA ALA A 506 4.60 -37.19 -23.54
C ALA A 506 3.63 -36.12 -23.02
N CYS A 507 4.12 -35.14 -22.25
CA CYS A 507 3.30 -34.04 -21.72
C CYS A 507 2.61 -33.26 -22.87
N THR A 508 3.40 -32.79 -23.85
CA THR A 508 2.84 -32.04 -24.98
C THR A 508 1.90 -32.87 -25.87
N THR A 509 2.11 -34.19 -25.96
CA THR A 509 1.24 -35.07 -26.77
C THR A 509 -0.10 -35.30 -26.06
N ASN A 510 -0.06 -35.55 -24.75
CA ASN A 510 -1.27 -35.74 -23.94
C ASN A 510 -2.15 -34.49 -23.91
N GLU A 511 -1.55 -33.32 -23.77
CA GLU A 511 -2.29 -32.06 -23.71
C GLU A 511 -2.88 -31.66 -25.07
N ARG A 512 -2.15 -31.93 -26.17
CA ARG A 512 -2.68 -31.80 -27.53
C ARG A 512 -3.87 -32.73 -27.76
N LEU A 513 -3.80 -33.96 -27.26
CA LEU A 513 -4.91 -34.91 -27.32
C LEU A 513 -6.10 -34.42 -26.51
N SER A 514 -5.90 -33.98 -25.26
CA SER A 514 -6.98 -33.43 -24.41
C SER A 514 -7.69 -32.25 -25.09
N ASN A 515 -6.92 -31.25 -25.56
CA ASN A 515 -7.47 -30.09 -26.25
C ASN A 515 -8.21 -30.46 -27.56
N THR A 516 -7.74 -31.49 -28.27
CA THR A 516 -8.43 -32.00 -29.47
C THR A 516 -9.71 -32.73 -29.09
N PHE A 517 -9.69 -33.53 -28.02
CA PHE A 517 -10.87 -34.21 -27.49
C PHE A 517 -11.93 -33.23 -27.01
N ASP A 518 -11.56 -32.17 -26.30
CA ASP A 518 -12.51 -31.16 -25.81
C ASP A 518 -13.15 -30.35 -26.94
N LYS A 519 -12.36 -30.00 -27.97
CA LYS A 519 -12.91 -29.40 -29.21
C LYS A 519 -13.87 -30.34 -29.93
N VAL A 520 -13.55 -31.63 -29.98
CA VAL A 520 -14.42 -32.63 -30.61
C VAL A 520 -15.61 -32.99 -29.72
N LYS A 521 -15.55 -32.82 -28.39
CA LYS A 521 -16.69 -32.96 -27.47
C LYS A 521 -17.81 -31.98 -27.81
N GLY A 522 -17.45 -30.75 -28.21
CA GLY A 522 -18.37 -29.76 -28.76
C GLY A 522 -19.02 -30.20 -30.09
N VAL A 523 -18.23 -30.78 -30.99
CA VAL A 523 -18.72 -31.30 -32.29
C VAL A 523 -19.59 -32.56 -32.13
N ILE A 524 -19.24 -33.46 -31.21
CA ILE A 524 -20.03 -34.66 -30.87
C ILE A 524 -21.38 -34.28 -30.22
N LYS A 525 -21.44 -33.17 -29.46
CA LYS A 525 -22.70 -32.62 -28.95
C LYS A 525 -23.63 -32.14 -30.09
N VAL A 526 -23.07 -31.58 -31.16
CA VAL A 526 -23.84 -31.17 -32.36
C VAL A 526 -24.28 -32.39 -33.19
N ILE A 527 -23.43 -33.42 -33.30
CA ILE A 527 -23.70 -34.64 -34.08
C ILE A 527 -24.73 -35.56 -33.39
N LYS A 528 -24.96 -35.44 -32.08
CA LYS A 528 -26.03 -36.19 -31.39
C LYS A 528 -27.46 -35.94 -31.93
N LYS A 529 -27.66 -34.93 -32.79
CA LYS A 529 -28.91 -34.71 -33.53
C LYS A 529 -29.07 -35.56 -34.80
N ASP A 530 -27.99 -36.11 -35.37
CA ASP A 530 -28.03 -36.97 -36.55
C ASP A 530 -27.44 -38.36 -36.25
N LYS A 531 -28.27 -39.40 -36.36
CA LYS A 531 -28.01 -40.78 -35.90
C LYS A 531 -26.97 -41.57 -36.72
N ARG A 532 -25.87 -40.96 -37.17
CA ARG A 532 -24.75 -41.67 -37.80
C ARG A 532 -23.41 -41.08 -37.33
N ILE A 533 -22.70 -41.84 -36.49
CA ILE A 533 -21.37 -41.47 -36.02
C ILE A 533 -20.34 -41.97 -37.03
N TYR A 534 -19.74 -41.05 -37.79
CA TYR A 534 -18.48 -41.30 -38.49
C TYR A 534 -17.33 -40.77 -37.62
N ILE A 535 -16.56 -41.67 -37.00
CA ILE A 535 -15.29 -41.29 -36.40
C ILE A 535 -14.25 -41.34 -37.53
N PRO A 536 -13.60 -40.21 -37.89
CA PRO A 536 -12.55 -40.23 -38.90
C PRO A 536 -11.45 -41.20 -38.49
N LEU A 537 -10.96 -42.02 -39.42
CA LEU A 537 -9.89 -43.00 -39.15
C LEU A 537 -8.66 -42.32 -38.52
N SER A 538 -8.35 -41.08 -38.93
CA SER A 538 -7.30 -40.24 -38.34
C SER A 538 -7.47 -39.98 -36.84
N MET A 539 -8.72 -39.89 -36.35
CA MET A 539 -9.04 -39.71 -34.95
C MET A 539 -8.85 -41.02 -34.18
N VAL A 540 -9.20 -42.17 -34.76
CA VAL A 540 -8.92 -43.51 -34.19
C VAL A 540 -7.41 -43.73 -34.08
N THR A 541 -6.65 -43.34 -35.09
CA THR A 541 -5.17 -43.41 -35.06
C THR A 541 -4.59 -42.51 -33.98
N LEU A 542 -5.10 -41.28 -33.82
CA LEU A 542 -4.72 -40.36 -32.73
C LEU A 542 -5.04 -40.93 -31.34
N MET A 543 -6.20 -41.58 -31.18
CA MET A 543 -6.58 -42.26 -29.94
C MET A 543 -5.66 -43.45 -29.64
N LEU A 544 -5.29 -44.25 -30.64
CA LEU A 544 -4.37 -45.38 -30.47
C LEU A 544 -2.95 -44.92 -30.13
N PHE A 545 -2.47 -43.82 -30.71
CA PHE A 545 -1.20 -43.19 -30.31
C PHE A 545 -1.26 -42.58 -28.91
N GLY A 546 -2.40 -41.98 -28.52
CA GLY A 546 -2.65 -41.50 -27.17
C GLY A 546 -2.69 -42.61 -26.12
N ILE A 547 -3.34 -43.73 -26.43
CA ILE A 547 -3.40 -44.93 -25.58
C ILE A 547 -2.01 -45.56 -25.43
N SER A 548 -1.18 -45.52 -26.48
CA SER A 548 0.21 -45.99 -26.41
C SER A 548 1.09 -45.07 -25.55
N GLY A 549 0.87 -43.75 -25.61
CA GLY A 549 1.50 -42.77 -24.71
C GLY A 549 1.03 -42.90 -23.25
N MET A 550 -0.25 -43.22 -23.03
CA MET A 550 -0.80 -43.55 -21.71
C MET A 550 -0.29 -44.90 -21.18
N TYR A 551 -0.06 -45.90 -22.03
CA TYR A 551 0.50 -47.19 -21.63
C TYR A 551 1.95 -47.06 -21.13
N LEU A 552 2.74 -46.14 -21.70
CA LEU A 552 4.05 -45.76 -21.18
C LEU A 552 3.99 -45.03 -19.82
N MET A 553 2.82 -44.55 -19.40
CA MET A 553 2.57 -43.92 -18.10
C MET A 553 1.74 -44.80 -17.14
N LYS A 554 1.30 -46.00 -17.56
CA LYS A 554 0.35 -46.83 -16.80
C LYS A 554 1.01 -47.80 -15.80
N GLU A 555 2.32 -47.72 -15.62
CA GLU A 555 2.99 -48.34 -14.46
C GLU A 555 2.90 -47.46 -13.19
N ASP A 556 2.34 -46.25 -13.27
CA ASP A 556 2.18 -45.34 -12.14
C ASP A 556 0.74 -45.37 -11.55
N ASN A 557 0.55 -46.11 -10.45
CA ASN A 557 -0.62 -45.93 -9.58
C ASN A 557 -0.42 -44.70 -8.67
N ASN A 558 -1.45 -43.86 -8.60
CA ASN A 558 -1.65 -42.67 -7.73
C ASN A 558 -1.26 -41.29 -8.27
N SER A 559 -1.74 -40.92 -9.45
CA SER A 559 -2.08 -39.51 -9.73
C SER A 559 -3.60 -39.36 -9.91
N ALA A 560 -4.24 -38.79 -8.90
CA ALA A 560 -5.65 -38.42 -8.93
C ALA A 560 -5.82 -37.23 -9.88
N TRP A 561 -6.23 -37.51 -11.12
CA TRP A 561 -6.84 -36.54 -12.01
C TRP A 561 -8.30 -36.35 -11.57
N HIS A 562 -8.65 -35.15 -11.10
CA HIS A 562 -10.04 -34.72 -10.99
C HIS A 562 -10.51 -34.22 -12.37
N GLY A 563 -10.79 -35.17 -13.26
CA GLY A 563 -11.67 -34.98 -14.40
C GLY A 563 -12.93 -35.82 -14.18
N GLU A 564 -14.11 -35.28 -14.45
CA GLU A 564 -15.39 -35.96 -14.31
C GLU A 564 -15.33 -37.40 -14.83
N LYS A 565 -15.72 -38.36 -13.97
CA LYS A 565 -15.81 -39.79 -14.29
C LYS A 565 -16.63 -40.00 -15.56
N ILE A 566 -15.98 -40.29 -16.69
CA ILE A 566 -16.64 -40.97 -17.81
C ILE A 566 -16.77 -42.44 -17.40
N VAL A 567 -17.95 -42.80 -16.87
CA VAL A 567 -18.29 -44.19 -16.56
C VAL A 567 -18.69 -44.89 -17.86
N TRP A 568 -17.86 -45.84 -18.31
CA TRP A 568 -18.25 -46.82 -19.32
C TRP A 568 -18.93 -48.00 -18.62
N ARG A 569 -20.25 -48.14 -18.77
CA ARG A 569 -20.96 -49.40 -18.46
C ARG A 569 -21.04 -50.22 -19.73
N SER A 570 -20.34 -51.35 -19.78
CA SER A 570 -20.64 -52.44 -20.71
C SER A 570 -21.81 -53.26 -20.16
N SER A 571 -22.81 -53.49 -20.99
CA SER A 571 -23.98 -54.32 -20.73
C SER A 571 -23.61 -55.80 -20.53
N GLY A 572 -24.09 -56.40 -19.44
CA GLY A 572 -24.12 -57.85 -19.24
C GLY A 572 -24.36 -58.26 -17.78
N GLU A 573 -25.56 -58.76 -17.51
CA GLU A 573 -26.04 -59.52 -16.33
C GLU A 573 -26.62 -58.78 -15.11
N GLN A 574 -27.66 -59.42 -14.57
CA GLN A 574 -28.83 -58.90 -13.85
C GLN A 574 -28.73 -58.98 -12.31
N SER A 575 -29.73 -58.33 -11.68
CA SER A 575 -30.26 -58.47 -10.30
C SER A 575 -29.63 -57.57 -9.23
N ALA A 576 -30.34 -56.94 -8.29
CA ALA A 576 -31.76 -56.60 -8.08
C ALA A 576 -31.84 -55.60 -6.89
N ALA A 577 -33.00 -54.95 -6.72
CA ALA A 577 -33.50 -54.11 -5.61
C ALA A 577 -33.01 -52.65 -5.55
N GLN A 578 -33.86 -51.67 -5.96
CA GLN A 578 -34.83 -50.90 -5.14
C GLN A 578 -34.13 -49.92 -4.16
N GLU A 579 -34.45 -48.62 -4.03
CA GLU A 579 -35.57 -47.81 -4.50
C GLU A 579 -35.29 -46.31 -4.23
N ASN A 580 -36.00 -45.45 -4.98
CA ASN A 580 -36.49 -44.10 -4.63
C ASN A 580 -35.56 -42.85 -4.60
N THR A 581 -35.47 -42.25 -5.79
CA THR A 581 -35.83 -40.86 -6.14
C THR A 581 -36.32 -39.88 -5.06
N THR A 582 -35.82 -38.64 -5.15
CA THR A 582 -36.71 -37.48 -5.43
C THR A 582 -35.96 -36.41 -6.26
N ARG A 583 -36.72 -35.73 -7.13
CA ARG A 583 -36.34 -35.07 -8.37
C ARG A 583 -36.93 -33.65 -8.35
N ALA A 584 -36.18 -32.62 -8.75
CA ALA A 584 -36.71 -31.35 -9.32
C ALA A 584 -35.55 -30.34 -9.50
N LYS A 585 -35.43 -29.50 -10.53
CA LYS A 585 -36.04 -29.32 -11.88
C LYS A 585 -35.06 -28.32 -12.54
N GLU A 586 -34.61 -28.58 -13.76
CA GLU A 586 -33.99 -27.54 -14.61
C GLU A 586 -35.08 -26.56 -15.08
N PRO A 587 -34.73 -25.28 -15.27
CA PRO A 587 -35.23 -24.52 -16.41
C PRO A 587 -34.10 -24.13 -17.37
N GLU A 588 -34.34 -24.49 -18.62
CA GLU A 588 -34.00 -23.86 -19.90
C GLU A 588 -32.83 -22.84 -19.95
N ALA A 589 -31.86 -23.22 -20.77
CA ALA A 589 -30.76 -22.38 -21.25
C ALA A 589 -31.28 -21.28 -22.18
N ASP A 590 -30.92 -20.03 -21.86
CA ASP A 590 -30.88 -18.92 -22.80
C ASP A 590 -29.41 -18.55 -23.07
N GLU A 591 -29.12 -18.19 -24.32
CA GLU A 591 -27.79 -17.99 -24.87
C GLU A 591 -27.03 -16.89 -24.11
N SER A 592 -26.13 -17.28 -23.19
CA SER A 592 -25.17 -16.38 -22.56
C SER A 592 -23.76 -16.97 -22.59
N ILE A 593 -22.84 -16.18 -23.12
CA ILE A 593 -21.39 -16.36 -23.07
C ILE A 593 -20.97 -16.34 -21.59
N PRO A 594 -19.98 -17.14 -21.14
CA PRO A 594 -19.64 -17.24 -19.72
C PRO A 594 -19.28 -15.87 -19.15
N SER A 595 -20.02 -15.50 -18.11
CA SER A 595 -19.81 -14.34 -17.27
C SER A 595 -18.41 -14.35 -16.64
N ILE A 596 -17.75 -13.19 -16.68
CA ILE A 596 -16.65 -12.85 -15.78
C ILE A 596 -17.25 -12.83 -14.38
N SER A 597 -16.80 -13.74 -13.50
CA SER A 597 -17.23 -13.77 -12.10
C SER A 597 -16.67 -12.56 -11.37
N VAL A 598 -17.53 -11.69 -10.87
CA VAL A 598 -17.19 -10.60 -9.95
C VAL A 598 -18.01 -10.82 -8.68
N ASN A 599 -17.33 -10.81 -7.54
CA ASN A 599 -17.97 -10.87 -6.22
C ASN A 599 -18.94 -9.69 -6.07
N ASP A 600 -20.21 -9.99 -5.81
CA ASP A 600 -21.18 -8.99 -5.38
C ASP A 600 -21.00 -8.75 -3.87
N SER A 601 -20.51 -7.58 -3.50
CA SER A 601 -20.68 -7.01 -2.16
C SER A 601 -21.45 -5.69 -2.27
N ALA A 602 -22.51 -5.60 -1.47
CA ALA A 602 -23.47 -4.51 -1.43
C ALA A 602 -22.91 -3.27 -0.72
N GLY A 603 -23.23 -2.06 -1.20
CA GLY A 603 -23.17 -0.89 -0.32
C GLY A 603 -23.00 0.53 -0.88
N SER A 604 -22.65 0.76 -2.16
CA SER A 604 -22.44 2.14 -2.65
C SER A 604 -23.61 2.67 -3.51
N SER A 605 -23.93 3.96 -3.34
CA SER A 605 -24.99 4.66 -4.07
C SER A 605 -24.62 5.01 -5.52
N TYR A 606 -23.42 4.63 -5.97
CA TYR A 606 -22.89 4.92 -7.30
C TYR A 606 -22.40 3.63 -7.98
N ASN A 607 -23.02 3.25 -9.09
CA ASN A 607 -22.76 1.99 -9.78
C ASN A 607 -21.73 2.19 -10.91
N PHE A 608 -20.45 2.37 -10.56
CA PHE A 608 -19.35 2.63 -11.51
C PHE A 608 -18.83 1.35 -12.19
N LYS A 609 -19.72 0.62 -12.88
CA LYS A 609 -19.38 -0.62 -13.62
C LYS A 609 -19.31 -0.38 -15.12
N VAL A 610 -18.29 -0.93 -15.78
CA VAL A 610 -18.11 -0.92 -17.23
C VAL A 610 -18.46 -2.30 -17.79
N LYS A 611 -19.60 -2.43 -18.47
CA LYS A 611 -20.18 -3.74 -18.82
C LYS A 611 -20.01 -4.10 -20.29
N THR A 612 -19.77 -3.13 -21.16
CA THR A 612 -19.70 -3.36 -22.61
C THR A 612 -18.45 -2.77 -23.26
N LYS A 613 -18.02 -3.36 -24.38
CA LYS A 613 -16.91 -2.81 -25.20
C LYS A 613 -17.16 -1.36 -25.64
N LYS A 614 -18.42 -0.99 -25.88
CA LYS A 614 -18.81 0.38 -26.29
C LYS A 614 -18.60 1.38 -25.15
N GLU A 615 -18.94 0.99 -23.92
CA GLU A 615 -18.70 1.80 -22.72
C GLU A 615 -17.19 1.94 -22.46
N ILE A 616 -16.41 0.87 -22.59
CA ILE A 616 -14.94 0.94 -22.48
C ILE A 616 -14.38 1.94 -23.49
N LYS A 617 -14.78 1.83 -24.76
CA LYS A 617 -14.34 2.76 -25.81
C LYS A 617 -14.64 4.22 -25.43
N GLN A 618 -15.86 4.49 -24.98
CA GLN A 618 -16.27 5.83 -24.58
C GLN A 618 -15.47 6.36 -23.37
N VAL A 619 -15.25 5.53 -22.35
CA VAL A 619 -14.41 5.88 -21.19
C VAL A 619 -13.00 6.26 -21.61
N LEU A 620 -12.41 5.51 -22.55
CA LEU A 620 -11.05 5.78 -23.03
C LEU A 620 -10.96 7.04 -23.91
N GLU A 621 -11.95 7.27 -24.77
CA GLU A 621 -12.04 8.50 -25.56
C GLU A 621 -12.22 9.73 -24.66
N THR A 622 -13.09 9.65 -23.65
CA THR A 622 -13.30 10.70 -22.65
C THR A 622 -12.04 10.95 -21.83
N ALA A 623 -11.33 9.90 -21.40
CA ALA A 623 -10.08 10.06 -20.69
C ALA A 623 -9.07 10.85 -21.54
N LEU A 624 -8.94 10.52 -22.82
CA LEU A 624 -7.99 11.17 -23.73
C LEU A 624 -8.36 12.60 -24.13
N MET A 625 -9.66 12.94 -24.17
CA MET A 625 -10.13 14.27 -24.55
C MET A 625 -10.28 15.21 -23.35
N GLU A 626 -10.76 14.71 -22.22
CA GLU A 626 -11.22 15.53 -21.09
C GLU A 626 -10.38 15.33 -19.82
N GLY A 627 -9.47 14.35 -19.78
CA GLY A 627 -8.72 14.02 -18.56
C GLY A 627 -9.60 13.36 -17.49
N ASN A 628 -10.69 12.71 -17.90
CA ASN A 628 -11.62 12.04 -17.00
C ASN A 628 -11.62 10.53 -17.28
N LEU A 629 -11.09 9.73 -16.35
CA LEU A 629 -11.13 8.28 -16.44
C LEU A 629 -12.38 7.77 -15.71
N GLY A 630 -13.50 7.74 -16.45
CA GLY A 630 -14.81 7.42 -15.88
C GLY A 630 -15.34 8.58 -15.03
N PRO A 631 -15.72 8.35 -13.75
CA PRO A 631 -16.21 9.42 -12.88
C PRO A 631 -15.08 10.27 -12.29
N PHE A 632 -13.82 9.85 -12.41
CA PHE A 632 -12.68 10.50 -11.77
C PHE A 632 -11.92 11.39 -12.76
N GLY A 633 -11.91 12.68 -12.48
CA GLY A 633 -11.11 13.66 -13.21
C GLY A 633 -9.74 13.91 -12.62
N LEU A 634 -8.92 14.71 -13.33
CA LEU A 634 -7.60 15.13 -12.84
C LEU A 634 -7.63 15.82 -11.48
N SER A 635 -8.73 16.49 -11.12
CA SER A 635 -8.89 17.15 -9.81
C SER A 635 -8.85 16.19 -8.62
N VAL A 636 -9.12 14.90 -8.85
CA VAL A 636 -9.05 13.86 -7.83
C VAL A 636 -7.58 13.51 -7.52
N ILE A 637 -6.68 13.66 -8.49
CA ILE A 637 -5.25 13.46 -8.28
C ILE A 637 -4.74 14.60 -7.37
N GLY A 638 -4.14 14.23 -6.26
CA GLY A 638 -3.66 15.14 -5.20
C GLY A 638 -4.59 15.28 -4.00
N GLN A 639 -5.85 14.82 -4.08
CA GLN A 639 -6.81 14.86 -2.97
C GLN A 639 -6.58 13.74 -1.95
N GLU A 640 -6.97 14.00 -0.70
CA GLU A 640 -6.95 13.00 0.38
C GLU A 640 -8.19 12.10 0.37
N THR A 641 -8.10 10.90 0.97
CA THR A 641 -9.21 9.93 1.02
C THR A 641 -10.50 10.54 1.57
N VAL A 642 -10.39 11.43 2.57
CA VAL A 642 -11.53 12.09 3.20
C VAL A 642 -12.25 13.02 2.22
N GLU A 643 -11.51 13.73 1.37
CA GLU A 643 -12.05 14.63 0.36
C GLU A 643 -12.73 13.83 -0.75
N VAL A 644 -12.07 12.77 -1.23
CA VAL A 644 -12.64 11.83 -2.21
C VAL A 644 -13.90 11.16 -1.67
N THR A 645 -13.89 10.74 -0.39
CA THR A 645 -15.06 10.13 0.25
C THR A 645 -16.22 11.12 0.40
N LYS A 646 -15.91 12.40 0.66
CA LYS A 646 -16.90 13.46 0.75
C LYS A 646 -17.54 13.76 -0.61
N GLU A 647 -16.77 13.67 -1.69
CA GLU A 647 -17.22 13.96 -3.05
C GLU A 647 -17.94 12.77 -3.71
N PHE A 648 -17.42 11.55 -3.56
CA PHE A 648 -17.88 10.35 -4.27
C PHE A 648 -18.54 9.29 -3.38
N GLY A 649 -18.59 9.51 -2.06
CA GLY A 649 -19.13 8.56 -1.08
C GLY A 649 -18.11 7.52 -0.61
N ALA A 650 -18.55 6.60 0.27
CA ALA A 650 -17.71 5.54 0.80
C ALA A 650 -17.28 4.55 -0.31
N PRO A 651 -16.02 4.08 -0.31
CA PRO A 651 -15.53 3.12 -1.30
C PRO A 651 -16.10 1.71 -1.10
N ASP A 652 -16.12 0.91 -2.17
CA ASP A 652 -16.60 -0.48 -2.14
C ASP A 652 -15.62 -1.40 -1.41
N ALA A 653 -14.32 -1.12 -1.55
CA ALA A 653 -13.26 -1.79 -0.82
C ALA A 653 -12.08 -0.82 -0.61
N GLN A 654 -11.41 -0.97 0.52
CA GLN A 654 -10.13 -0.32 0.78
C GLN A 654 -9.11 -1.41 1.08
N GLN A 655 -8.13 -1.55 0.21
CA GLN A 655 -7.01 -2.44 0.40
C GLN A 655 -5.84 -1.64 0.96
N GLU A 656 -5.59 -1.79 2.25
CA GLU A 656 -4.43 -1.18 2.89
C GLU A 656 -3.14 -1.72 2.25
N ALA A 657 -2.14 -0.84 2.13
CA ALA A 657 -0.83 -1.22 1.64
C ALA A 657 -0.26 -2.36 2.52
N GLY A 658 -0.12 -3.56 1.96
CA GLY A 658 0.42 -4.72 2.69
C GLY A 658 1.86 -4.53 3.17
N CYS A 659 2.56 -3.54 2.60
CA CYS A 659 3.87 -3.08 3.03
C CYS A 659 4.08 -1.62 2.58
N THR A 660 3.94 -0.68 3.49
CA THR A 660 4.25 0.75 3.31
C THR A 660 5.71 0.98 2.88
N ALA A 661 6.66 0.21 3.44
CA ALA A 661 8.08 0.29 3.08
C ALA A 661 8.40 -0.18 1.64
N CYS A 662 7.47 -0.87 0.98
CA CYS A 662 7.65 -1.47 -0.34
C CYS A 662 7.15 -0.55 -1.48
N ASP A 663 6.77 0.69 -1.19
CA ASP A 663 6.07 1.56 -2.15
C ASP A 663 4.77 0.89 -2.71
N ALA A 664 4.09 0.08 -1.88
CA ALA A 664 2.77 -0.43 -2.22
C ALA A 664 1.71 0.65 -1.92
N PRO A 665 0.79 0.95 -2.85
CA PRO A 665 -0.27 1.91 -2.59
C PRO A 665 -1.28 1.34 -1.59
N THR A 666 -1.94 2.24 -0.86
CA THR A 666 -3.29 1.93 -0.39
C THR A 666 -4.23 2.12 -1.58
N THR A 667 -4.94 1.06 -1.97
CA THR A 667 -5.84 1.10 -3.12
C THR A 667 -7.28 1.21 -2.63
N VAL A 668 -7.98 2.23 -3.12
CA VAL A 668 -9.39 2.46 -2.84
C VAL A 668 -10.19 2.11 -4.09
N VAL A 669 -11.18 1.25 -3.95
CA VAL A 669 -11.96 0.69 -5.06
C VAL A 669 -13.35 1.32 -5.13
N TYR A 670 -13.72 1.78 -6.31
CA TYR A 670 -15.03 2.35 -6.65
C TYR A 670 -15.54 1.69 -7.96
N GLY A 671 -16.38 0.68 -7.83
CA GLY A 671 -16.81 -0.18 -8.94
C GLY A 671 -15.62 -0.88 -9.59
N ASP A 672 -15.41 -0.64 -10.89
CA ASP A 672 -14.26 -1.19 -11.62
C ASP A 672 -13.01 -0.30 -11.55
N TYR A 673 -13.13 0.91 -10.98
CA TYR A 673 -12.07 1.90 -10.90
C TYR A 673 -11.32 1.80 -9.58
N ASN A 674 -10.03 2.12 -9.64
CA ASN A 674 -9.12 2.03 -8.51
C ASN A 674 -8.33 3.33 -8.36
N LEU A 675 -8.24 3.81 -7.14
CA LEU A 675 -7.47 5.00 -6.76
C LEU A 675 -6.30 4.56 -5.90
N ASP A 676 -5.09 4.77 -6.40
CA ASP A 676 -3.89 4.44 -5.64
C ASP A 676 -3.36 5.64 -4.90
N MET A 677 -3.18 5.45 -3.60
CA MET A 677 -2.81 6.49 -2.66
C MET A 677 -1.38 6.31 -2.18
N PHE A 678 -0.63 7.41 -2.21
CA PHE A 678 0.74 7.48 -1.70
C PHE A 678 0.99 8.85 -1.04
N PRO A 679 1.35 8.91 0.25
CA PRO A 679 0.97 8.03 1.36
C PRO A 679 -0.47 8.25 1.86
N SER A 680 -1.10 9.39 1.51
CA SER A 680 -2.50 9.71 1.84
C SER A 680 -3.24 10.49 0.75
N LYS A 681 -2.55 10.83 -0.34
CA LYS A 681 -3.12 11.53 -1.50
C LYS A 681 -3.25 10.58 -2.67
N VAL A 682 -4.32 10.71 -3.45
CA VAL A 682 -4.48 9.99 -4.71
C VAL A 682 -3.37 10.45 -5.66
N LYS A 683 -2.54 9.53 -6.12
CA LYS A 683 -1.53 9.84 -7.15
C LYS A 683 -1.95 9.32 -8.52
N ARG A 684 -2.90 8.39 -8.55
CA ARG A 684 -3.25 7.66 -9.76
C ARG A 684 -4.68 7.14 -9.71
N ILE A 685 -5.30 7.17 -10.89
CA ILE A 685 -6.58 6.54 -11.18
C ILE A 685 -6.32 5.46 -12.22
N TRP A 686 -6.83 4.25 -12.01
CA TRP A 686 -6.61 3.14 -12.93
C TRP A 686 -7.80 2.18 -13.05
N LEU A 687 -7.85 1.48 -14.18
CA LEU A 687 -8.91 0.54 -14.55
C LEU A 687 -8.30 -0.67 -15.28
N HIS A 688 -8.72 -1.88 -14.89
CA HIS A 688 -8.36 -3.12 -15.59
C HIS A 688 -9.13 -3.27 -16.90
N MET A 689 -8.47 -3.82 -17.93
CA MET A 689 -9.10 -4.15 -19.20
C MET A 689 -8.39 -5.29 -19.92
N ASN A 690 -8.99 -5.79 -21.00
CA ASN A 690 -8.37 -6.80 -21.84
C ASN A 690 -8.70 -6.53 -23.31
N ILE A 691 -7.93 -5.63 -23.93
CA ILE A 691 -8.19 -5.13 -25.30
C ILE A 691 -6.96 -5.39 -26.17
N PRO A 692 -7.09 -6.01 -27.36
CA PRO A 692 -5.98 -6.11 -28.29
C PRO A 692 -5.37 -4.74 -28.61
N ILE A 693 -4.04 -4.63 -28.68
CA ILE A 693 -3.36 -3.36 -28.98
C ILE A 693 -3.85 -2.74 -30.30
N ASN A 694 -4.06 -3.58 -31.32
CA ASN A 694 -4.58 -3.11 -32.62
C ASN A 694 -6.00 -2.54 -32.51
N GLU A 695 -6.81 -3.06 -31.58
CA GLU A 695 -8.17 -2.57 -31.33
C GLU A 695 -8.11 -1.22 -30.59
N LEU A 696 -7.23 -1.06 -29.59
CA LEU A 696 -6.99 0.23 -28.92
C LEU A 696 -6.55 1.31 -29.92
N LYS A 697 -5.55 0.99 -30.77
CA LYS A 697 -5.05 1.91 -31.80
C LYS A 697 -6.13 2.32 -32.80
N SER A 698 -7.07 1.41 -33.11
CA SER A 698 -8.20 1.73 -33.97
C SER A 698 -9.21 2.71 -33.35
N TRP A 699 -9.24 2.82 -32.02
CA TRP A 699 -10.13 3.74 -31.31
C TRP A 699 -9.46 5.09 -31.04
N LEU A 700 -8.23 5.08 -30.54
CA LEU A 700 -7.55 6.27 -30.01
C LEU A 700 -6.48 6.84 -30.96
N GLY A 701 -6.15 6.15 -32.05
CA GLY A 701 -5.03 6.48 -32.92
C GLY A 701 -3.69 5.90 -32.43
N GLU A 702 -2.60 6.25 -33.13
CA GLU A 702 -1.26 5.83 -32.73
C GLU A 702 -0.79 6.56 -31.45
N PRO A 703 -0.11 5.86 -30.53
CA PRO A 703 0.45 6.46 -29.32
C PRO A 703 1.66 7.34 -29.64
N ASP A 704 1.99 8.26 -28.73
CA ASP A 704 3.17 9.12 -28.82
C ASP A 704 4.47 8.34 -28.61
N GLY A 705 4.40 7.21 -27.91
CA GLY A 705 5.55 6.34 -27.67
C GLY A 705 5.23 5.09 -26.87
N VAL A 706 6.25 4.28 -26.65
CA VAL A 706 6.23 3.16 -25.70
C VAL A 706 7.20 3.52 -24.58
N GLU A 707 6.70 3.50 -23.35
CA GLU A 707 7.48 3.81 -22.16
C GLU A 707 7.32 2.70 -21.12
N GLU A 708 8.17 2.71 -20.10
CA GLU A 708 8.03 1.83 -18.95
C GLU A 708 6.78 2.25 -18.16
N GLY A 709 5.73 1.43 -18.20
CA GLY A 709 4.57 1.52 -17.32
C GLY A 709 4.82 0.81 -15.99
N MET A 710 3.90 0.95 -15.03
CA MET A 710 4.11 0.39 -13.69
C MET A 710 4.22 -1.15 -13.72
N ASP A 711 3.29 -1.81 -14.40
CA ASP A 711 3.20 -3.27 -14.41
C ASP A 711 3.82 -3.89 -15.66
N SER A 712 3.97 -3.14 -16.77
CA SER A 712 4.56 -3.61 -18.03
C SER A 712 4.98 -2.42 -18.90
N ASP A 713 5.55 -2.67 -20.09
CA ASP A 713 5.62 -1.64 -21.13
C ASP A 713 4.21 -1.07 -21.38
N ALA A 714 4.14 0.23 -21.61
CA ALA A 714 2.88 0.95 -21.80
C ALA A 714 2.90 1.79 -23.07
N LEU A 715 1.79 1.79 -23.80
CA LEU A 715 1.55 2.75 -24.86
C LEU A 715 1.15 4.07 -24.23
N VAL A 716 1.84 5.15 -24.56
CA VAL A 716 1.64 6.45 -23.91
C VAL A 716 0.95 7.41 -24.86
N TYR A 717 -0.09 8.07 -24.34
CA TYR A 717 -0.76 9.20 -24.98
C TYR A 717 -0.60 10.42 -24.09
N ARG A 718 0.06 11.45 -24.60
CA ARG A 718 0.39 12.69 -23.88
C ARG A 718 -0.57 13.80 -24.28
N LYS A 719 -1.05 14.54 -23.28
CA LYS A 719 -1.88 15.74 -23.44
C LYS A 719 -1.31 16.86 -22.57
N GLU A 720 -1.73 18.09 -22.84
CA GLU A 720 -1.33 19.23 -22.02
C GLU A 720 -1.88 19.04 -20.58
N GLY A 721 -0.97 18.91 -19.61
CA GLY A 721 -1.30 18.74 -18.18
C GLY A 721 -1.49 17.30 -17.68
N TYR A 722 -1.50 16.27 -18.55
CA TYR A 722 -1.66 14.87 -18.13
C TYR A 722 -1.18 13.85 -19.18
N ALA A 723 -1.02 12.60 -18.74
CA ALA A 723 -0.66 11.48 -19.61
C ALA A 723 -1.44 10.21 -19.25
N ILE A 724 -1.78 9.44 -20.28
CA ILE A 724 -2.49 8.17 -20.15
C ILE A 724 -1.57 7.04 -20.60
N TYR A 725 -1.39 6.05 -19.73
CA TYR A 725 -0.53 4.91 -19.93
C TYR A 725 -1.39 3.65 -20.09
N PHE A 726 -1.25 2.97 -21.22
CA PHE A 726 -1.92 1.70 -21.50
C PHE A 726 -0.91 0.56 -21.38
N SER A 727 -0.82 -0.02 -20.18
CA SER A 727 0.06 -1.15 -19.89
C SER A 727 -0.39 -2.38 -20.67
N PHE A 728 0.51 -2.99 -21.46
CA PHE A 728 0.21 -4.15 -22.30
C PHE A 728 1.16 -5.34 -22.09
N SER A 729 0.62 -6.55 -22.26
CA SER A 729 1.37 -7.81 -22.32
C SER A 729 0.72 -8.76 -23.33
N ASP A 730 1.54 -9.59 -23.99
CA ASP A 730 1.10 -10.59 -24.98
C ASP A 730 0.20 -10.05 -26.11
N GLY A 731 0.37 -8.78 -26.48
CA GLY A 731 -0.43 -8.12 -27.53
C GLY A 731 -1.78 -7.57 -27.06
N PHE A 732 -2.05 -7.59 -25.75
CA PHE A 732 -3.27 -7.06 -25.13
C PHE A 732 -2.94 -6.00 -24.09
N VAL A 733 -3.71 -4.91 -24.11
CA VAL A 733 -3.77 -3.90 -23.05
C VAL A 733 -4.47 -4.52 -21.85
N LYS A 734 -3.80 -4.49 -20.70
CA LYS A 734 -4.23 -5.08 -19.43
C LYS A 734 -4.80 -4.05 -18.45
N ARG A 735 -4.40 -2.80 -18.63
CA ARG A 735 -4.67 -1.73 -17.68
C ARG A 735 -4.49 -0.37 -18.35
N VAL A 736 -5.30 0.59 -17.93
CA VAL A 736 -5.08 2.01 -18.20
C VAL A 736 -4.81 2.74 -16.90
N ASP A 737 -3.85 3.64 -16.94
CA ASP A 737 -3.46 4.51 -15.84
C ASP A 737 -3.48 5.96 -16.29
N MET A 738 -4.08 6.84 -15.49
CA MET A 738 -4.09 8.28 -15.72
C MET A 738 -3.21 8.99 -14.70
N TYR A 739 -2.29 9.82 -15.18
CA TYR A 739 -1.36 10.61 -14.39
C TYR A 739 -1.50 12.09 -14.72
N GLN A 740 -1.41 12.93 -13.70
CA GLN A 740 -1.20 14.36 -13.90
C GLN A 740 0.29 14.60 -14.24
N SER A 741 0.56 15.31 -15.33
CA SER A 741 1.93 15.66 -15.73
C SER A 741 2.36 16.89 -14.92
N GLU A 742 3.59 16.89 -14.40
CA GLU A 742 4.20 18.07 -13.75
C GLU A 742 4.41 19.24 -14.72
#